data_AF-A0A932V481-F1
#
_entry.id   AF-A0A932V481-F1
#
_cell.length_a   1.000
_cell.length_b   1.000
_cell.length_c   1.000
_cell.angle_alpha   90.00
_cell.angle_beta   90.00
_cell.angle_gamma   90.00
#
_symmetry.space_group_name_H-M   'P 1'
#
loop_
_entity.id
_entity.type
_entity.pdbx_description
1 polymer ?
#
loop_
_entity_poly.entity_id
_entity_poly.type
_entity_poly.pdbx_seq_one_letter_code
_entity_poly.pdbx_strand_id
1 'polypeptide(L)'
;LYYGENFGTPGVSLPPFVTFQKGLMSAGVYSALGIARVTVPKNTETGATQLIAPSVVVAKADFCTDPKNAGQCSNPLTFTVHDCRTKQNICAAGQLCCPDGSCGKTCLEPPAPQKAAFAWCFSTGEGCAQQKPPTVLEECSAPDISPPIIPSPSPATFWPTTGKALACTNSIITVKFSESVDPKSVTYGNGSDSSFLIEECTGDADSPCAKISADPVVLNDVTVGDDVDGKNHGGIIAMPKLLKPNTTYRVSLSYGIVSANSGLPIQPTVPSKSTCTPLGKTVYCFTFTTMASATPCDIDKISVSPTAYTTDYLGPVYDPLMKDQTMKLWLPIPFPKDHCQVLDPNAYTWHWHPAQDTASTPDLGLGLGEAIQPTSVKTGFNAKQQTPPGGPLTVTATEDVSKKSGIGTLTINPGPPRVYEECTVKGVKSPVPSTRNPGGNNVCVNAVIAVEINQQVTFKTNGYRFFECQGKKQGQECDKTGTDPLAGAVSEVEKDSTHWQYELAPDTLKPDTWYLVEIATSTKGTGQFSLPMPQKQGCRSGVGYCFTFKTRTSGDACAVKSVDVLPGYWLAQQWGIQQAYDPKTQVWVDQEWKAEPVSEDPCVLLKNTYAWSWGIDTDHAGFAAIDPDTPPQNPNDSATQRVAAYKETDTKTGLVKILATAQNVTGSADMQIFFPFPQIDSFEPGSCGQAAVCANSPLYITFTVPMKPDSLKDKVFLYRCTQAPKGDDICPVTDATLSGILAMSLPAQP
;
A
#
# COMPACT_ATOMS: atom_id res chain seq x y z
N LEU A 1 13.68 9.70 35.76
CA LEU A 1 13.78 8.42 36.49
C LEU A 1 14.51 7.43 35.59
N TYR A 2 15.18 6.42 36.12
CA TYR A 2 15.60 5.27 35.31
C TYR A 2 14.49 4.22 35.36
N TYR A 3 13.90 3.89 34.21
CA TYR A 3 13.06 2.71 34.06
C TYR A 3 13.92 1.56 33.56
N GLY A 4 13.91 0.46 34.30
CA GLY A 4 14.46 -0.82 33.87
C GLY A 4 13.41 -1.89 34.09
N GLU A 5 12.73 -2.29 33.02
CA GLU A 5 11.83 -3.45 33.05
C GLU A 5 12.65 -4.73 32.84
N ASN A 6 12.36 -5.74 33.64
CA ASN A 6 12.96 -7.07 33.49
C ASN A 6 12.02 -7.90 32.61
N PHE A 7 12.44 -8.29 31.41
CA PHE A 7 11.65 -9.14 30.51
C PHE A 7 11.76 -10.63 30.90
N GLY A 8 11.56 -10.88 32.20
CA GLY A 8 11.66 -12.16 32.89
C GLY A 8 11.26 -12.00 34.37
N THR A 9 11.11 -13.10 35.10
CA THR A 9 10.67 -13.08 36.51
C THR A 9 11.63 -12.27 37.41
N PRO A 10 11.12 -11.49 38.39
CA PRO A 10 11.84 -10.33 38.93
C PRO A 10 12.93 -10.65 39.97
N GLY A 11 14.14 -10.10 39.81
CA GLY A 11 15.25 -10.31 40.76
C GLY A 11 16.59 -9.58 40.53
N VAL A 12 16.61 -8.23 40.60
CA VAL A 12 17.77 -7.38 41.03
C VAL A 12 19.18 -7.56 40.36
N SER A 13 19.51 -6.68 39.39
CA SER A 13 20.83 -5.97 39.29
C SER A 13 22.13 -6.71 38.77
N LEU A 14 22.32 -6.95 37.44
CA LEU A 14 23.46 -7.71 36.80
C LEU A 14 24.30 -7.07 35.59
N PRO A 15 25.65 -6.80 35.66
CA PRO A 15 26.70 -6.73 34.57
C PRO A 15 28.14 -7.04 35.14
N PRO A 16 29.32 -6.50 34.70
CA PRO A 16 29.87 -6.34 33.33
C PRO A 16 30.41 -7.69 32.79
N PHE A 17 30.75 -7.87 31.50
CA PHE A 17 31.13 -6.92 30.45
C PHE A 17 30.20 -7.01 29.23
N VAL A 18 30.02 -5.88 28.53
CA VAL A 18 29.57 -5.81 27.13
C VAL A 18 30.34 -4.67 26.44
N THR A 19 30.65 -4.82 25.15
CA THR A 19 31.28 -3.78 24.33
C THR A 19 30.23 -3.11 23.43
N PHE A 20 30.19 -1.77 23.40
CA PHE A 20 29.25 -1.01 22.58
C PHE A 20 29.85 -0.65 21.21
N GLN A 21 29.01 -0.63 20.17
CA GLN A 21 29.37 -0.15 18.84
C GLN A 21 28.49 1.04 18.45
N LYS A 22 29.07 2.04 17.76
CA LYS A 22 28.47 3.37 17.60
C LYS A 22 27.50 3.45 16.41
N GLY A 23 26.21 3.34 16.69
CA GLY A 23 25.18 3.90 15.81
C GLY A 23 25.12 5.42 15.94
N LEU A 24 24.91 6.14 14.82
CA LEU A 24 24.64 7.59 14.84
C LEU A 24 23.14 7.81 14.98
N MET A 25 22.71 8.47 16.05
CA MET A 25 21.33 8.95 16.25
C MET A 25 21.35 10.44 16.59
N SER A 26 20.23 11.12 16.30
CA SER A 26 20.07 12.57 16.43
C SER A 26 19.95 13.03 17.90
N ALA A 27 20.24 14.31 18.12
CA ALA A 27 20.33 14.87 19.48
C ALA A 27 18.97 14.88 20.21
N GLY A 28 18.93 14.33 21.42
CA GLY A 28 17.80 14.45 22.34
C GLY A 28 17.62 13.26 23.29
N VAL A 29 17.91 12.04 22.83
CA VAL A 29 17.69 10.79 23.59
C VAL A 29 18.95 9.93 23.56
N TYR A 30 19.36 9.44 24.73
CA TYR A 30 20.45 8.47 24.87
C TYR A 30 19.88 7.12 25.34
N SER A 31 19.88 6.13 24.44
CA SER A 31 19.56 4.73 24.74
C SER A 31 20.75 3.84 24.42
N ALA A 32 20.91 2.74 25.17
CA ALA A 32 21.99 1.79 24.97
C ALA A 32 21.44 0.36 24.91
N LEU A 33 21.45 -0.22 23.70
CA LEU A 33 21.11 -1.62 23.44
C LEU A 33 22.35 -2.50 23.56
N GLY A 34 22.23 -3.67 24.20
CA GLY A 34 23.30 -4.64 24.35
C GLY A 34 22.77 -6.07 24.30
N ILE A 35 23.32 -6.89 23.39
CA ILE A 35 22.93 -8.29 23.20
C ILE A 35 24.11 -9.19 23.57
N ALA A 36 23.97 -9.98 24.63
CA ALA A 36 25.00 -10.95 25.05
C ALA A 36 24.76 -12.33 24.40
N ARG A 37 25.52 -12.67 23.35
CA ARG A 37 25.47 -14.00 22.72
C ARG A 37 26.54 -14.93 23.30
N VAL A 38 26.15 -15.78 24.26
CA VAL A 38 27.02 -16.86 24.77
C VAL A 38 27.09 -17.99 23.73
N THR A 39 28.26 -18.17 23.12
CA THR A 39 28.53 -19.27 22.18
C THR A 39 29.37 -20.33 22.87
N VAL A 40 28.79 -21.50 23.10
CA VAL A 40 29.52 -22.66 23.64
C VAL A 40 30.14 -23.44 22.48
N PRO A 41 31.47 -23.63 22.42
CA PRO A 41 32.11 -24.47 21.40
C PRO A 41 31.76 -25.95 21.61
N LYS A 42 31.77 -26.73 20.52
CA LYS A 42 31.37 -28.14 20.53
C LYS A 42 32.60 -29.06 20.55
N ASN A 43 32.50 -30.19 21.26
CA ASN A 43 33.52 -31.22 21.47
C ASN A 43 34.63 -30.78 22.46
N THR A 44 35.32 -31.68 23.19
CA THR A 44 35.44 -33.14 23.06
C THR A 44 35.04 -33.93 24.33
N GLU A 45 35.07 -35.25 24.22
CA GLU A 45 34.72 -36.23 25.25
C GLU A 45 35.68 -36.19 26.46
N THR A 46 35.15 -35.97 27.67
CA THR A 46 35.42 -36.72 28.92
C THR A 46 34.69 -36.04 30.10
N GLY A 47 34.33 -36.81 31.13
CA GLY A 47 33.48 -36.35 32.24
C GLY A 47 34.17 -35.46 33.28
N ALA A 48 34.65 -34.28 32.89
CA ALA A 48 35.27 -33.31 33.79
C ALA A 48 34.59 -31.94 33.71
N THR A 49 33.87 -31.53 34.77
CA THR A 49 33.19 -30.24 34.86
C THR A 49 34.18 -29.09 35.07
N GLN A 50 34.75 -28.54 33.99
CA GLN A 50 35.60 -27.34 34.10
C GLN A 50 34.76 -26.08 34.31
N LEU A 51 34.84 -25.52 35.52
CA LEU A 51 34.39 -24.17 35.84
C LEU A 51 35.36 -23.13 35.24
N ILE A 52 34.96 -22.48 34.14
CA ILE A 52 35.64 -21.29 33.65
C ILE A 52 35.19 -20.10 34.51
N ALA A 53 36.13 -19.45 35.20
CA ALA A 53 35.87 -18.30 36.05
C ALA A 53 36.21 -16.97 35.34
N PRO A 54 35.21 -16.15 34.95
CA PRO A 54 35.47 -14.81 34.43
C PRO A 54 35.63 -13.82 35.58
N SER A 55 36.87 -13.36 35.82
CA SER A 55 37.12 -12.16 36.64
C SER A 55 38.07 -11.22 35.89
N VAL A 56 37.53 -10.08 35.47
CA VAL A 56 38.22 -8.99 34.77
C VAL A 56 37.65 -7.68 35.33
N VAL A 57 38.39 -6.58 35.27
CA VAL A 57 37.96 -5.26 35.78
C VAL A 57 37.87 -4.27 34.62
N VAL A 58 36.73 -3.57 34.47
CA VAL A 58 36.59 -2.49 33.47
C VAL A 58 37.15 -1.19 34.06
N ALA A 59 37.83 -0.40 33.23
CA ALA A 59 38.16 0.99 33.57
C ALA A 59 36.92 1.92 33.44
N LYS A 60 36.99 3.10 34.06
CA LYS A 60 36.01 4.19 33.85
C LYS A 60 35.85 4.52 32.36
N ALA A 61 34.60 4.76 31.95
CA ALA A 61 34.27 5.46 30.72
C ALA A 61 33.35 6.64 31.06
N ASP A 62 33.93 7.82 31.23
CA ASP A 62 33.18 9.05 31.52
C ASP A 62 32.65 9.63 30.19
N PHE A 63 31.34 9.54 29.94
CA PHE A 63 30.69 10.03 28.72
C PHE A 63 30.19 11.48 28.88
N CYS A 64 31.02 12.44 28.45
CA CYS A 64 30.66 13.86 28.38
C CYS A 64 30.74 14.35 26.93
N THR A 65 29.63 14.82 26.36
CA THR A 65 29.56 15.31 24.97
C THR A 65 29.68 16.84 24.82
N ASP A 66 29.56 17.60 25.92
CA ASP A 66 29.85 19.05 25.97
C ASP A 66 30.47 19.43 27.34
N PRO A 67 31.71 19.97 27.38
CA PRO A 67 32.34 20.47 28.62
C PRO A 67 31.57 21.58 29.33
N LYS A 68 30.67 22.31 28.66
CA LYS A 68 29.96 23.46 29.25
C LYS A 68 28.76 23.07 30.11
N ASN A 69 28.25 21.85 29.97
CA ASN A 69 26.99 21.40 30.59
C ASN A 69 27.20 20.25 31.60
N ALA A 70 28.22 20.36 32.45
CA ALA A 70 28.59 19.35 33.46
C ALA A 70 27.46 18.94 34.45
N GLY A 71 26.39 19.73 34.54
CA GLY A 71 25.18 19.39 35.31
C GLY A 71 24.22 18.40 34.61
N GLN A 72 24.50 17.98 33.36
CA GLN A 72 23.67 17.07 32.57
C GLN A 72 24.31 15.68 32.34
N CYS A 73 25.37 15.33 33.08
CA CYS A 73 26.00 14.02 32.99
C CYS A 73 25.02 12.90 33.41
N SER A 74 24.91 11.84 32.63
CA SER A 74 24.27 10.60 33.07
C SER A 74 25.19 9.89 34.07
N ASN A 75 24.64 9.55 35.24
CA ASN A 75 25.40 8.84 36.28
C ASN A 75 25.82 7.44 35.77
N PRO A 76 27.10 7.04 35.89
CA PRO A 76 27.52 5.68 35.53
C PRO A 76 26.88 4.67 36.48
N LEU A 77 26.11 3.72 35.93
CA LEU A 77 25.38 2.70 36.70
C LEU A 77 26.20 1.39 36.74
N THR A 78 26.38 0.80 37.94
CA THR A 78 27.20 -0.41 38.18
C THR A 78 26.48 -1.42 39.08
N PHE A 79 26.56 -2.73 38.76
CA PHE A 79 25.78 -3.82 39.39
C PHE A 79 26.59 -5.18 39.29
N THR A 80 26.07 -6.44 39.42
CA THR A 80 26.93 -7.69 39.25
C THR A 80 26.30 -8.97 38.61
N VAL A 81 26.90 -9.60 37.58
CA VAL A 81 26.37 -10.73 36.73
C VAL A 81 26.51 -12.13 37.32
N HIS A 82 25.39 -12.86 37.52
CA HIS A 82 25.37 -14.22 38.08
C HIS A 82 24.18 -15.11 37.65
N ASP A 83 24.46 -16.39 37.43
CA ASP A 83 23.52 -17.52 37.43
C ASP A 83 23.53 -18.16 38.83
N CYS A 84 22.37 -18.31 39.48
CA CYS A 84 22.30 -18.81 40.85
C CYS A 84 22.80 -20.27 41.03
N ARG A 85 22.84 -21.06 39.95
CA ARG A 85 23.41 -22.43 39.93
C ARG A 85 24.93 -22.39 40.09
N THR A 86 25.56 -21.31 39.61
CA THR A 86 27.01 -21.11 39.63
C THR A 86 27.52 -20.39 40.88
N LYS A 87 26.65 -19.64 41.58
CA LYS A 87 27.01 -18.89 42.79
C LYS A 87 25.86 -18.91 43.81
N GLN A 88 26.12 -19.60 44.92
CA GLN A 88 25.17 -19.81 46.01
C GLN A 88 24.78 -18.50 46.72
N ASN A 89 23.65 -18.52 47.44
CA ASN A 89 23.12 -17.43 48.27
C ASN A 89 22.80 -16.11 47.53
N ILE A 90 22.51 -16.19 46.23
CA ILE A 90 22.04 -15.05 45.43
C ILE A 90 20.52 -14.86 45.51
N CYS A 91 19.77 -15.96 45.58
CA CYS A 91 18.33 -15.90 45.74
C CYS A 91 17.95 -15.34 47.12
N ALA A 92 16.92 -14.51 47.17
CA ALA A 92 16.48 -13.90 48.42
C ALA A 92 15.95 -14.95 49.40
N ALA A 93 15.93 -14.64 50.70
CA ALA A 93 15.42 -15.56 51.71
C ALA A 93 13.97 -15.98 51.39
N GLY A 94 13.73 -17.29 51.25
CA GLY A 94 12.44 -17.83 50.79
C GLY A 94 12.30 -17.99 49.27
N GLN A 95 13.39 -17.85 48.50
CA GLN A 95 13.51 -18.27 47.11
C GLN A 95 14.51 -19.42 46.96
N LEU A 96 14.23 -20.30 46.00
CA LEU A 96 15.08 -21.37 45.50
C LEU A 96 15.79 -20.90 44.23
N CYS A 97 16.94 -21.49 43.93
CA CYS A 97 17.53 -21.41 42.60
C CYS A 97 16.88 -22.45 41.68
N CYS A 98 16.32 -22.00 40.57
CA CYS A 98 15.58 -22.85 39.64
C CYS A 98 16.48 -23.44 38.54
N PRO A 99 16.05 -24.53 37.85
CA PRO A 99 16.90 -25.26 36.90
C PRO A 99 17.36 -24.45 35.68
N ASP A 100 16.70 -23.33 35.38
CA ASP A 100 17.02 -22.34 34.35
C ASP A 100 18.16 -21.38 34.74
N GLY A 101 18.43 -21.22 36.04
CA GLY A 101 19.37 -20.23 36.60
C GLY A 101 18.72 -19.00 37.22
N SER A 102 17.38 -18.96 37.31
CA SER A 102 16.63 -17.86 37.94
C SER A 102 16.30 -18.15 39.42
N CYS A 103 15.88 -17.12 40.17
CA CYS A 103 15.50 -17.24 41.58
C CYS A 103 13.97 -17.13 41.74
N GLY A 104 13.32 -18.21 42.21
CA GLY A 104 11.87 -18.32 42.32
C GLY A 104 11.42 -18.84 43.68
N LYS A 105 10.22 -18.46 44.16
CA LYS A 105 9.66 -19.04 45.41
C LYS A 105 9.26 -20.50 45.25
N THR A 106 8.88 -20.87 44.04
CA THR A 106 8.64 -22.22 43.54
C THR A 106 9.23 -22.29 42.14
N CYS A 107 9.78 -23.44 41.78
CA CYS A 107 10.30 -23.71 40.44
C CYS A 107 9.32 -24.60 39.68
N LEU A 108 9.14 -24.36 38.39
CA LEU A 108 8.30 -25.19 37.53
C LEU A 108 9.13 -26.36 36.97
N GLU A 109 8.61 -27.57 37.11
CA GLU A 109 9.13 -28.77 36.45
C GLU A 109 8.21 -29.19 35.29
N PRO A 110 8.72 -29.89 34.24
CA PRO A 110 10.09 -30.35 34.04
C PRO A 110 10.93 -29.43 33.13
N PRO A 111 12.26 -29.40 33.27
CA PRO A 111 13.13 -28.51 32.48
C PRO A 111 13.53 -29.10 31.12
N ALA A 112 13.15 -28.43 30.04
CA ALA A 112 13.93 -28.48 28.80
C ALA A 112 15.16 -27.55 28.94
N PRO A 113 16.32 -27.87 28.32
CA PRO A 113 17.52 -27.04 28.40
C PRO A 113 17.38 -25.77 27.55
N GLN A 114 16.63 -24.79 28.05
CA GLN A 114 16.44 -23.50 27.39
C GLN A 114 17.76 -22.72 27.33
N LYS A 115 18.08 -22.18 26.15
CA LYS A 115 19.08 -21.12 26.01
C LYS A 115 18.45 -19.81 26.47
N ALA A 116 18.51 -19.54 27.77
CA ALA A 116 18.00 -18.30 28.35
C ALA A 116 18.67 -17.08 27.67
N ALA A 117 17.89 -16.35 26.87
CA ALA A 117 18.34 -15.17 26.14
C ALA A 117 17.88 -13.91 26.88
N PHE A 118 18.74 -13.41 27.76
CA PHE A 118 18.44 -12.19 28.52
C PHE A 118 18.65 -10.94 27.65
N ALA A 119 17.61 -10.12 27.54
CA ALA A 119 17.65 -8.79 26.96
C ALA A 119 17.36 -7.76 28.05
N TRP A 120 18.17 -6.69 28.08
CA TRP A 120 18.02 -5.59 29.03
C TRP A 120 18.12 -4.26 28.27
N CYS A 121 17.25 -3.32 28.59
CA CYS A 121 17.29 -1.96 28.08
C CYS A 121 17.58 -0.99 29.23
N PHE A 122 18.45 -0.02 28.97
CA PHE A 122 18.70 1.11 29.87
C PHE A 122 18.46 2.43 29.12
N SER A 123 17.55 3.24 29.66
CA SER A 123 17.13 4.51 29.07
C SER A 123 16.88 5.55 30.17
N THR A 124 17.16 6.82 29.86
CA THR A 124 16.82 7.98 30.70
C THR A 124 15.42 8.53 30.42
N GLY A 125 14.71 7.98 29.43
CA GLY A 125 13.32 8.29 29.07
C GLY A 125 12.53 7.03 28.67
N GLU A 126 11.37 7.19 28.02
CA GLU A 126 10.40 6.10 27.77
C GLU A 126 10.87 4.98 26.83
N GLY A 127 12.00 5.14 26.14
CA GLY A 127 12.45 4.23 25.07
C GLY A 127 12.58 2.74 25.42
N CYS A 128 12.68 2.36 26.71
CA CYS A 128 12.64 0.94 27.10
C CYS A 128 11.22 0.37 27.21
N ALA A 129 10.21 1.19 27.51
CA ALA A 129 8.81 0.74 27.55
C ALA A 129 8.22 0.51 26.14
N GLN A 130 8.90 1.07 25.12
CA GLN A 130 8.60 0.94 23.69
C GLN A 130 9.41 -0.15 22.97
N GLN A 131 10.36 -0.81 23.65
CA GLN A 131 11.20 -1.87 23.06
C GLN A 131 10.88 -3.22 23.69
N LYS A 132 9.66 -3.70 23.44
CA LYS A 132 9.22 -5.04 23.84
C LYS A 132 9.56 -6.05 22.74
N PRO A 133 9.78 -7.33 23.10
CA PRO A 133 9.76 -8.42 22.14
C PRO A 133 8.31 -8.72 21.72
N PRO A 134 8.09 -9.28 20.51
CA PRO A 134 6.75 -9.68 20.10
C PRO A 134 6.31 -10.89 20.94
N THR A 135 5.05 -10.88 21.37
CA THR A 135 4.40 -11.99 22.08
C THR A 135 3.13 -12.36 21.33
N VAL A 136 2.78 -13.65 21.26
CA VAL A 136 1.54 -14.09 20.59
C VAL A 136 0.33 -13.59 21.37
N LEU A 137 -0.56 -12.88 20.70
CA LEU A 137 -1.86 -12.49 21.25
C LEU A 137 -2.80 -13.68 21.19
N GLU A 138 -3.31 -14.14 22.35
CA GLU A 138 -4.30 -15.20 22.46
C GLU A 138 -5.73 -14.59 22.54
N GLU A 139 -6.37 -14.35 21.39
CA GLU A 139 -7.75 -13.82 21.30
C GLU A 139 -8.60 -14.47 20.20
N CYS A 140 -9.92 -14.47 20.38
CA CYS A 140 -10.91 -14.88 19.38
C CYS A 140 -12.12 -13.93 19.43
N SER A 141 -12.74 -13.65 18.28
CA SER A 141 -13.96 -12.86 18.19
C SER A 141 -15.14 -13.58 18.83
N ALA A 142 -15.83 -12.94 19.76
CA ALA A 142 -17.15 -13.41 20.20
C ALA A 142 -18.20 -13.27 19.06
N PRO A 143 -19.28 -14.09 19.04
CA PRO A 143 -20.22 -14.12 17.92
C PRO A 143 -21.03 -12.85 17.71
N ASP A 144 -21.17 -12.02 18.74
CA ASP A 144 -21.88 -10.75 18.75
C ASP A 144 -21.03 -9.56 18.26
N ILE A 145 -19.70 -9.68 18.21
CA ILE A 145 -18.81 -8.63 17.75
C ILE A 145 -18.97 -8.39 16.23
N SER A 146 -18.97 -7.12 15.84
CA SER A 146 -19.04 -6.65 14.45
C SER A 146 -18.27 -5.33 14.29
N PRO A 147 -17.33 -5.21 13.32
CA PRO A 147 -16.80 -6.29 12.49
C PRO A 147 -16.04 -7.34 13.36
N PRO A 148 -16.05 -8.63 12.99
CA PRO A 148 -15.37 -9.66 13.76
C PRO A 148 -13.84 -9.45 13.74
N ILE A 149 -13.21 -9.68 14.89
CA ILE A 149 -11.76 -9.54 15.09
C ILE A 149 -11.05 -10.77 14.53
N ILE A 150 -9.93 -10.59 13.82
CA ILE A 150 -9.09 -11.71 13.36
C ILE A 150 -8.58 -12.50 14.59
N PRO A 151 -8.95 -13.78 14.76
CA PRO A 151 -8.50 -14.61 15.87
C PRO A 151 -7.01 -14.95 15.76
N SER A 152 -6.40 -15.22 16.91
CA SER A 152 -4.98 -15.56 17.03
C SER A 152 -4.72 -16.37 18.30
N PRO A 153 -3.93 -17.46 18.25
CA PRO A 153 -3.67 -18.24 17.04
C PRO A 153 -4.97 -18.88 16.52
N SER A 154 -5.07 -19.05 15.20
CA SER A 154 -6.23 -19.69 14.58
C SER A 154 -5.84 -20.50 13.34
N PRO A 155 -6.56 -21.60 13.03
CA PRO A 155 -7.41 -22.36 13.95
C PRO A 155 -6.56 -23.03 15.06
N ALA A 156 -7.09 -23.17 16.27
CA ALA A 156 -6.38 -23.80 17.40
C ALA A 156 -7.36 -24.52 18.35
N THR A 157 -7.08 -25.79 18.71
CA THR A 157 -7.99 -26.68 19.48
C THR A 157 -8.38 -26.19 20.88
N PHE A 158 -7.73 -25.14 21.40
CA PHE A 158 -8.00 -24.62 22.74
C PHE A 158 -9.07 -23.52 22.79
N TRP A 159 -9.63 -23.09 21.66
CA TRP A 159 -10.75 -22.16 21.69
C TRP A 159 -12.03 -22.86 22.15
N PRO A 160 -12.83 -22.28 23.08
CA PRO A 160 -14.00 -22.95 23.65
C PRO A 160 -15.05 -23.43 22.64
N THR A 161 -15.09 -22.81 21.45
CA THR A 161 -15.90 -23.25 20.30
C THR A 161 -15.24 -24.41 19.54
N THR A 162 -13.97 -24.26 19.14
CA THR A 162 -13.18 -25.29 18.44
C THR A 162 -13.00 -26.59 19.23
N GLY A 163 -13.07 -26.53 20.57
CA GLY A 163 -13.05 -27.71 21.45
C GLY A 163 -14.20 -28.70 21.19
N LYS A 164 -15.17 -28.33 20.34
CA LYS A 164 -16.14 -29.23 19.70
C LYS A 164 -16.26 -29.06 18.18
N ALA A 165 -15.82 -27.93 17.62
CA ALA A 165 -15.82 -27.66 16.18
C ALA A 165 -14.45 -27.91 15.55
N LEU A 166 -14.37 -28.94 14.69
CA LEU A 166 -13.18 -29.21 13.89
C LEU A 166 -12.91 -28.06 12.89
N ALA A 167 -11.66 -27.90 12.48
CA ALA A 167 -11.22 -26.84 11.58
C ALA A 167 -11.70 -27.08 10.12
N CYS A 168 -11.99 -26.00 9.38
CA CYS A 168 -12.36 -26.13 7.97
C CYS A 168 -11.16 -26.58 7.13
N THR A 169 -11.39 -27.38 6.07
CA THR A 169 -10.32 -27.80 5.14
C THR A 169 -9.75 -26.63 4.34
N ASN A 170 -10.53 -25.56 4.17
CA ASN A 170 -10.11 -24.28 3.65
C ASN A 170 -9.79 -23.24 4.75
N SER A 171 -9.50 -23.63 5.99
CA SER A 171 -9.03 -22.66 7.00
C SER A 171 -7.62 -22.16 6.67
N ILE A 172 -7.40 -20.85 6.86
CA ILE A 172 -6.06 -20.24 6.84
C ILE A 172 -5.51 -20.13 8.27
N ILE A 173 -4.19 -20.06 8.38
CA ILE A 173 -3.52 -19.97 9.68
C ILE A 173 -3.20 -18.50 9.97
N THR A 174 -3.75 -17.96 11.06
CA THR A 174 -3.49 -16.58 11.51
C THR A 174 -2.83 -16.56 12.88
N VAL A 175 -1.80 -15.70 13.01
CA VAL A 175 -1.10 -15.41 14.27
C VAL A 175 -0.88 -13.90 14.34
N LYS A 176 -1.24 -13.28 15.47
CA LYS A 176 -1.01 -11.86 15.76
C LYS A 176 -0.03 -11.70 16.92
N PHE A 177 0.70 -10.60 16.90
CA PHE A 177 1.74 -10.26 17.86
C PHE A 177 1.45 -8.92 18.53
N SER A 178 1.89 -8.78 19.78
CA SER A 178 1.80 -7.54 20.57
C SER A 178 2.61 -6.36 20.02
N GLU A 179 3.44 -6.59 19.00
CA GLU A 179 4.37 -5.64 18.39
C GLU A 179 4.50 -5.97 16.89
N SER A 180 4.92 -5.00 16.08
CA SER A 180 5.33 -5.20 14.68
C SER A 180 6.50 -6.19 14.56
N VAL A 181 6.53 -6.98 13.48
CA VAL A 181 7.44 -8.11 13.23
C VAL A 181 8.11 -7.94 11.87
N ASP A 182 9.44 -8.07 11.81
CA ASP A 182 10.19 -7.96 10.54
C ASP A 182 9.73 -9.08 9.58
N PRO A 183 9.14 -8.75 8.41
CA PRO A 183 8.70 -9.76 7.44
C PRO A 183 9.85 -10.69 6.99
N LYS A 184 11.09 -10.21 6.99
CA LYS A 184 12.28 -11.00 6.60
C LYS A 184 12.72 -11.99 7.68
N SER A 185 12.22 -11.83 8.90
CA SER A 185 12.45 -12.75 10.02
C SER A 185 11.51 -13.96 9.99
N VAL A 186 10.38 -13.86 9.27
CA VAL A 186 9.40 -14.93 9.09
C VAL A 186 9.79 -15.78 7.87
N THR A 187 10.53 -16.84 8.13
CA THR A 187 10.95 -17.82 7.12
C THR A 187 10.06 -19.05 7.19
N TYR A 188 9.60 -19.52 6.03
CA TYR A 188 8.65 -20.62 5.90
C TYR A 188 9.10 -21.62 4.81
N GLY A 189 8.67 -22.87 4.92
CA GLY A 189 9.03 -23.97 4.02
C GLY A 189 9.90 -25.06 4.67
N ASN A 190 10.43 -25.97 3.87
CA ASN A 190 11.08 -27.21 4.32
C ASN A 190 12.49 -26.94 4.89
N GLY A 191 12.63 -26.86 6.21
CA GLY A 191 13.96 -26.82 6.85
C GLY A 191 13.93 -26.62 8.37
N SER A 192 15.01 -27.02 9.03
CA SER A 192 15.26 -26.82 10.48
C SER A 192 15.49 -25.37 10.90
N ASP A 193 15.48 -24.45 9.94
CA ASP A 193 15.81 -23.03 10.10
C ASP A 193 14.62 -22.11 9.76
N SER A 194 13.53 -22.66 9.23
CA SER A 194 12.24 -21.96 9.09
C SER A 194 11.73 -21.50 10.44
N SER A 195 11.37 -20.24 10.56
CA SER A 195 10.89 -19.64 11.81
C SER A 195 9.37 -19.72 12.01
N PHE A 196 8.62 -19.98 10.94
CA PHE A 196 7.21 -20.35 10.92
C PHE A 196 7.03 -21.69 10.18
N LEU A 197 6.47 -22.69 10.87
CA LEU A 197 6.28 -24.05 10.36
C LEU A 197 4.84 -24.54 10.58
N ILE A 198 4.31 -25.27 9.60
CA ILE A 198 3.02 -25.98 9.68
C ILE A 198 3.27 -27.44 9.29
N GLU A 199 2.97 -28.34 10.21
CA GLU A 199 3.42 -29.74 10.20
C GLU A 199 2.21 -30.67 10.36
N GLU A 200 2.08 -31.69 9.51
CA GLU A 200 1.04 -32.72 9.64
C GLU A 200 1.41 -33.70 10.76
N CYS A 201 0.48 -33.98 11.65
CA CYS A 201 0.70 -34.85 12.81
C CYS A 201 0.36 -36.31 12.46
N THR A 202 1.32 -37.22 12.71
CA THR A 202 1.31 -38.61 12.21
C THR A 202 1.43 -39.67 13.32
N GLY A 203 1.22 -39.24 14.57
CA GLY A 203 1.14 -40.06 15.76
C GLY A 203 -0.24 -40.68 15.97
N ASP A 204 -0.33 -41.48 17.03
CA ASP A 204 -1.49 -42.27 17.39
C ASP A 204 -2.56 -41.40 18.11
N ALA A 205 -3.82 -41.85 18.17
CA ALA A 205 -4.96 -40.98 18.55
C ALA A 205 -4.84 -40.29 19.93
N ASP A 206 -4.18 -40.92 20.90
CA ASP A 206 -3.95 -40.35 22.24
C ASP A 206 -2.84 -39.28 22.26
N SER A 207 -2.01 -39.20 21.22
CA SER A 207 -0.92 -38.23 21.08
C SER A 207 -0.59 -37.97 19.60
N PRO A 208 -1.51 -37.34 18.84
CA PRO A 208 -1.41 -37.26 17.38
C PRO A 208 -0.14 -36.57 16.91
N CYS A 209 0.34 -35.54 17.64
CA CYS A 209 1.57 -34.82 17.30
C CYS A 209 2.84 -35.36 17.99
N ALA A 210 2.82 -36.59 18.53
CA ALA A 210 4.03 -37.29 19.00
C ALA A 210 4.96 -37.72 17.85
N LYS A 211 4.40 -37.82 16.63
CA LYS A 211 5.13 -37.92 15.37
C LYS A 211 4.62 -36.80 14.45
N ILE A 212 5.50 -36.29 13.60
CA ILE A 212 5.19 -35.29 12.58
C ILE A 212 5.64 -35.80 11.21
N SER A 213 5.00 -35.32 10.16
CA SER A 213 5.44 -35.51 8.78
C SER A 213 6.84 -34.90 8.57
N ALA A 214 7.65 -35.55 7.74
CA ALA A 214 8.94 -35.00 7.30
C ALA A 214 8.75 -33.84 6.29
N ASP A 215 7.64 -33.85 5.55
CA ASP A 215 7.22 -32.79 4.65
C ASP A 215 6.20 -31.87 5.36
N PRO A 216 6.47 -30.55 5.49
CA PRO A 216 5.51 -29.58 6.02
C PRO A 216 4.40 -29.28 5.00
N VAL A 217 3.36 -28.58 5.45
CA VAL A 217 2.23 -28.18 4.59
C VAL A 217 2.69 -27.16 3.55
N VAL A 218 2.39 -27.44 2.28
CA VAL A 218 2.64 -26.51 1.17
C VAL A 218 1.71 -25.30 1.28
N LEU A 219 2.28 -24.10 1.23
CA LEU A 219 1.55 -22.84 1.34
C LEU A 219 1.41 -22.19 -0.05
N ASN A 220 0.24 -21.62 -0.32
CA ASN A 220 -0.04 -20.85 -1.54
C ASN A 220 0.51 -19.41 -1.41
N ASP A 221 0.33 -18.81 -0.24
CA ASP A 221 0.75 -17.44 0.11
C ASP A 221 1.05 -17.36 1.62
N VAL A 222 1.97 -16.46 2.01
CA VAL A 222 2.25 -16.09 3.39
C VAL A 222 2.42 -14.57 3.43
N THR A 223 1.36 -13.86 3.83
CA THR A 223 1.41 -12.42 4.04
C THR A 223 1.86 -12.15 5.49
N VAL A 224 2.85 -11.28 5.67
CA VAL A 224 3.30 -10.77 6.98
C VAL A 224 3.18 -9.25 6.93
N GLY A 225 2.56 -8.65 7.95
CA GLY A 225 2.31 -7.21 7.97
C GLY A 225 2.29 -6.64 9.38
N ASP A 226 2.62 -5.35 9.50
CA ASP A 226 2.76 -4.63 10.76
C ASP A 226 1.43 -4.17 11.37
N ASP A 227 0.35 -4.21 10.59
CA ASP A 227 -1.01 -3.94 11.04
C ASP A 227 -2.02 -4.83 10.32
N VAL A 228 -2.32 -6.00 10.91
CA VAL A 228 -3.31 -6.92 10.34
C VAL A 228 -4.76 -6.63 10.78
N ASP A 229 -4.96 -5.94 11.91
CA ASP A 229 -6.29 -5.73 12.52
C ASP A 229 -6.68 -4.26 12.84
N GLY A 230 -5.93 -3.27 12.36
CA GLY A 230 -6.22 -1.84 12.52
C GLY A 230 -5.73 -1.24 13.84
N LYS A 231 -4.69 -1.83 14.45
CA LYS A 231 -4.18 -1.52 15.80
C LYS A 231 -2.65 -1.45 15.88
N ASN A 232 -1.92 -1.61 14.77
CA ASN A 232 -0.46 -1.77 14.70
C ASN A 232 0.04 -3.09 15.34
N HIS A 233 -0.78 -4.14 15.31
CA HIS A 233 -0.34 -5.48 15.65
C HIS A 233 0.31 -6.15 14.44
N GLY A 234 1.57 -6.57 14.60
CA GLY A 234 2.22 -7.44 13.63
C GLY A 234 1.46 -8.77 13.51
N GLY A 235 1.44 -9.36 12.32
CA GLY A 235 0.77 -10.64 12.11
C GLY A 235 1.25 -11.43 10.92
N ILE A 236 1.02 -12.75 10.98
CA ILE A 236 1.25 -13.72 9.91
C ILE A 236 -0.13 -14.27 9.49
N ILE A 237 -0.39 -14.24 8.18
CA ILE A 237 -1.54 -14.86 7.53
C ILE A 237 -0.99 -15.84 6.50
N ALA A 238 -1.04 -17.14 6.81
CA ALA A 238 -0.55 -18.21 5.95
C ALA A 238 -1.72 -18.98 5.32
N MET A 239 -1.71 -19.07 3.99
CA MET A 239 -2.78 -19.70 3.20
C MET A 239 -2.31 -21.10 2.75
N PRO A 240 -2.69 -22.19 3.44
CA PRO A 240 -2.26 -23.54 3.09
C PRO A 240 -2.96 -24.02 1.81
N LYS A 241 -2.27 -24.85 1.02
CA LYS A 241 -2.88 -25.51 -0.12
C LYS A 241 -3.82 -26.63 0.37
N LEU A 242 -5.11 -26.31 0.51
CA LEU A 242 -6.25 -27.14 0.94
C LEU A 242 -5.88 -28.28 1.91
N LEU A 243 -6.13 -28.04 3.20
CA LEU A 243 -5.82 -28.98 4.26
C LEU A 243 -6.61 -30.30 4.08
N LYS A 244 -5.92 -31.44 4.24
CA LYS A 244 -6.54 -32.77 4.23
C LYS A 244 -7.68 -32.87 5.26
N PRO A 245 -8.77 -33.60 4.99
CA PRO A 245 -9.83 -33.89 5.97
C PRO A 245 -9.32 -34.78 7.12
N ASN A 246 -10.00 -34.73 8.27
CA ASN A 246 -9.75 -35.55 9.46
C ASN A 246 -8.26 -35.65 9.86
N THR A 247 -7.52 -34.55 9.72
CA THR A 247 -6.07 -34.51 9.87
C THR A 247 -5.70 -33.50 10.95
N THR A 248 -4.86 -33.92 11.91
CA THR A 248 -4.31 -33.01 12.92
C THR A 248 -3.06 -32.33 12.38
N TYR A 249 -2.95 -31.03 12.61
CA TYR A 249 -1.80 -30.21 12.27
C TYR A 249 -1.23 -29.54 13.51
N ARG A 250 0.07 -29.27 13.46
CA ARG A 250 0.84 -28.50 14.41
C ARG A 250 1.36 -27.24 13.72
N VAL A 251 1.25 -26.09 14.38
CA VAL A 251 1.90 -24.84 13.96
C VAL A 251 2.98 -24.50 14.98
N SER A 252 4.20 -24.25 14.52
CA SER A 252 5.40 -24.05 15.32
C SER A 252 6.05 -22.69 15.00
N LEU A 253 6.20 -21.82 16.00
CA LEU A 253 6.89 -20.52 15.91
C LEU A 253 8.23 -20.58 16.64
N SER A 254 9.31 -20.05 16.07
CA SER A 254 10.65 -20.06 16.69
C SER A 254 11.23 -18.68 16.98
N TYR A 255 12.29 -18.64 17.81
CA TYR A 255 13.13 -17.45 18.06
C TYR A 255 13.70 -16.75 16.80
N GLY A 256 13.55 -17.32 15.60
CA GLY A 256 13.91 -16.66 14.35
C GLY A 256 13.02 -15.46 13.99
N ILE A 257 11.78 -15.42 14.49
CA ILE A 257 10.86 -14.28 14.33
C ILE A 257 11.32 -13.14 15.26
N VAL A 258 11.54 -11.93 14.74
CA VAL A 258 11.95 -10.76 15.53
C VAL A 258 11.05 -9.55 15.27
N SER A 259 10.96 -8.62 16.24
CA SER A 259 10.27 -7.35 16.02
C SER A 259 11.03 -6.47 15.02
N ALA A 260 10.32 -5.80 14.10
CA ALA A 260 10.93 -4.83 13.19
C ALA A 260 11.49 -3.60 13.93
N ASN A 261 10.84 -3.21 15.03
CA ASN A 261 11.17 -2.00 15.79
C ASN A 261 12.32 -2.22 16.79
N SER A 262 12.35 -3.36 17.48
CA SER A 262 13.32 -3.64 18.55
C SER A 262 14.41 -4.64 18.17
N GLY A 263 14.23 -5.41 17.07
CA GLY A 263 15.11 -6.52 16.71
C GLY A 263 15.14 -7.67 17.72
N LEU A 264 14.28 -7.63 18.75
CA LEU A 264 14.20 -8.65 19.78
C LEU A 264 13.42 -9.86 19.26
N PRO A 265 13.88 -11.10 19.55
CA PRO A 265 13.17 -12.30 19.16
C PRO A 265 11.88 -12.47 19.96
N ILE A 266 10.90 -13.10 19.32
CA ILE A 266 9.68 -13.60 19.94
C ILE A 266 9.99 -14.32 21.26
N GLN A 267 9.31 -13.93 22.33
CA GLN A 267 9.41 -14.64 23.60
C GLN A 267 8.44 -15.82 23.65
N PRO A 268 8.76 -16.87 24.43
CA PRO A 268 7.74 -17.79 24.90
C PRO A 268 6.77 -17.01 25.79
N THR A 269 5.65 -16.55 25.23
CA THR A 269 4.45 -16.24 26.02
C THR A 269 4.22 -17.45 26.92
N VAL A 270 4.18 -17.28 28.26
CA VAL A 270 3.75 -18.37 29.15
C VAL A 270 2.29 -18.62 28.80
N PRO A 271 1.99 -19.69 28.04
CA PRO A 271 0.77 -19.72 27.26
C PRO A 271 -0.36 -20.11 28.18
N SER A 272 -1.49 -19.42 28.11
CA SER A 272 -2.62 -19.79 28.97
C SER A 272 -3.18 -21.17 28.60
N LYS A 273 -2.92 -21.61 27.35
CA LYS A 273 -3.63 -22.71 26.67
C LYS A 273 -2.82 -23.52 25.63
N SER A 274 -1.49 -23.44 25.55
CA SER A 274 -0.74 -24.12 24.46
C SER A 274 -1.01 -25.63 24.41
N THR A 275 -1.38 -26.16 23.25
CA THR A 275 -1.80 -27.57 23.08
C THR A 275 -0.69 -28.52 22.63
N CYS A 276 0.56 -28.05 22.52
CA CYS A 276 1.72 -28.90 22.24
C CYS A 276 2.98 -28.45 23.00
N THR A 277 3.89 -29.38 23.22
CA THR A 277 5.23 -29.08 23.74
C THR A 277 6.11 -28.49 22.64
N PRO A 278 6.76 -27.32 22.84
CA PRO A 278 7.73 -26.79 21.90
C PRO A 278 8.91 -27.74 21.69
N LEU A 279 9.38 -27.87 20.44
CA LEU A 279 10.50 -28.75 20.06
C LEU A 279 11.63 -27.93 19.42
N GLY A 280 12.88 -28.30 19.67
CA GLY A 280 14.05 -27.71 19.00
C GLY A 280 14.24 -26.22 19.29
N LYS A 281 13.94 -25.36 18.30
CA LYS A 281 14.04 -23.89 18.38
C LYS A 281 12.69 -23.20 18.66
N THR A 282 11.60 -23.96 18.69
CA THR A 282 10.23 -23.46 18.82
C THR A 282 10.01 -22.84 20.21
N VAL A 283 9.36 -21.67 20.26
CA VAL A 283 8.98 -20.96 21.49
C VAL A 283 7.50 -21.09 21.83
N TYR A 284 6.66 -21.19 20.79
CA TYR A 284 5.21 -21.22 20.89
C TYR A 284 4.70 -22.18 19.83
N CYS A 285 3.73 -23.03 20.19
CA CYS A 285 3.08 -23.91 19.23
C CYS A 285 1.63 -24.16 19.64
N PHE A 286 0.81 -24.46 18.64
CA PHE A 286 -0.59 -24.85 18.79
C PHE A 286 -0.95 -25.95 17.80
N THR A 287 -2.07 -26.62 18.04
CA THR A 287 -2.58 -27.71 17.21
C THR A 287 -4.01 -27.43 16.77
N PHE A 288 -4.42 -27.98 15.64
CA PHE A 288 -5.82 -28.04 15.21
C PHE A 288 -6.10 -29.34 14.46
N THR A 289 -7.35 -29.77 14.37
CA THR A 289 -7.75 -30.96 13.60
C THR A 289 -8.88 -30.59 12.65
N THR A 290 -8.75 -30.95 11.37
CA THR A 290 -9.74 -30.61 10.34
C THR A 290 -10.99 -31.48 10.38
N MET A 291 -12.10 -30.97 9.82
CA MET A 291 -13.35 -31.71 9.61
C MET A 291 -13.10 -32.99 8.78
N ALA A 292 -13.93 -34.01 9.00
CA ALA A 292 -13.92 -35.22 8.18
C ALA A 292 -14.48 -35.03 6.76
N SER A 293 -15.17 -33.91 6.49
CA SER A 293 -15.57 -33.52 5.14
C SER A 293 -14.43 -32.80 4.42
N ALA A 294 -14.31 -33.04 3.11
CA ALA A 294 -13.43 -32.24 2.24
C ALA A 294 -14.05 -30.89 1.85
N THR A 295 -15.38 -30.74 1.95
CA THR A 295 -16.09 -29.53 1.57
C THR A 295 -15.62 -28.32 2.39
N PRO A 296 -15.33 -27.17 1.74
CA PRO A 296 -15.14 -25.89 2.40
C PRO A 296 -16.29 -25.54 3.35
N CYS A 297 -16.02 -24.68 4.33
CA CYS A 297 -17.07 -24.15 5.20
C CYS A 297 -17.88 -23.04 4.52
N ASP A 298 -19.16 -22.94 4.88
CA ASP A 298 -20.01 -21.79 4.54
C ASP A 298 -19.54 -20.53 5.29
N ILE A 299 -19.67 -19.37 4.63
CA ILE A 299 -19.39 -18.06 5.23
C ILE A 299 -20.58 -17.63 6.09
N ASP A 300 -20.32 -17.27 7.35
CA ASP A 300 -21.32 -16.60 8.20
C ASP A 300 -21.10 -15.09 8.30
N LYS A 301 -19.86 -14.64 8.42
CA LYS A 301 -19.48 -13.22 8.45
C LYS A 301 -18.25 -12.96 7.60
N ILE A 302 -18.07 -11.71 7.17
CA ILE A 302 -16.83 -11.23 6.53
C ILE A 302 -16.38 -9.99 7.31
N SER A 303 -15.08 -9.89 7.58
CA SER A 303 -14.42 -8.63 7.94
C SER A 303 -13.59 -8.15 6.75
N VAL A 304 -13.22 -6.88 6.72
CA VAL A 304 -12.32 -6.32 5.69
C VAL A 304 -11.09 -5.80 6.40
N SER A 305 -9.90 -6.17 5.94
CA SER A 305 -8.63 -5.61 6.43
C SER A 305 -7.94 -4.80 5.32
N PRO A 306 -7.47 -3.57 5.57
CA PRO A 306 -7.62 -2.82 6.83
C PRO A 306 -9.07 -2.43 7.11
N THR A 307 -9.48 -2.50 8.38
CA THR A 307 -10.84 -2.18 8.86
C THR A 307 -11.13 -0.68 8.77
N ALA A 308 -10.12 0.13 9.02
CA ALA A 308 -10.12 1.57 8.78
C ALA A 308 -8.77 2.01 8.21
N TYR A 309 -8.80 2.98 7.31
CA TYR A 309 -7.61 3.58 6.70
C TYR A 309 -7.79 5.09 6.52
N THR A 310 -6.69 5.82 6.44
CA THR A 310 -6.69 7.24 6.08
C THR A 310 -5.59 7.51 5.07
N THR A 311 -5.93 8.15 3.96
CA THR A 311 -4.98 8.66 2.95
C THR A 311 -5.01 10.18 2.92
N ASP A 312 -3.84 10.81 2.85
CA ASP A 312 -3.66 12.23 2.53
C ASP A 312 -3.30 12.47 1.04
N TYR A 313 -3.62 11.50 0.18
CA TYR A 313 -3.43 11.54 -1.27
C TYR A 313 -4.72 11.19 -2.02
N LEU A 314 -4.85 11.76 -3.22
CA LEU A 314 -5.78 11.33 -4.26
C LEU A 314 -5.10 10.30 -5.18
N GLY A 315 -5.86 9.64 -6.06
CA GLY A 315 -5.42 8.54 -6.93
C GLY A 315 -5.04 7.28 -6.14
N PRO A 316 -4.10 6.44 -6.62
CA PRO A 316 -3.83 5.14 -6.02
C PRO A 316 -3.43 5.24 -4.56
N VAL A 317 -4.14 4.54 -3.68
CA VAL A 317 -3.88 4.58 -2.24
C VAL A 317 -2.70 3.69 -1.90
N TYR A 318 -1.56 4.29 -1.57
CA TYR A 318 -0.31 3.61 -1.19
C TYR A 318 -0.22 3.29 0.31
N ASP A 319 0.62 2.33 0.68
CA ASP A 319 0.97 2.03 2.07
C ASP A 319 2.17 2.88 2.54
N PRO A 320 2.03 3.76 3.55
CA PRO A 320 3.10 4.67 4.00
C PRO A 320 4.25 3.97 4.73
N LEU A 321 4.09 2.70 5.13
CA LEU A 321 5.17 1.92 5.74
C LEU A 321 6.15 1.37 4.67
N MET A 322 5.68 1.29 3.41
CA MET A 322 6.38 0.69 2.29
C MET A 322 7.08 1.74 1.43
N LYS A 323 8.42 1.72 1.43
CA LYS A 323 9.28 2.76 0.81
C LYS A 323 9.29 2.76 -0.72
N ASP A 324 8.63 1.79 -1.34
CA ASP A 324 8.61 1.45 -2.75
C ASP A 324 7.24 1.74 -3.41
N GLN A 325 6.36 2.50 -2.72
CA GLN A 325 5.03 2.88 -3.21
C GLN A 325 4.16 1.67 -3.60
N THR A 326 4.21 0.58 -2.83
CA THR A 326 3.22 -0.49 -2.99
C THR A 326 1.83 0.04 -2.64
N MET A 327 0.86 -0.21 -3.53
CA MET A 327 -0.56 0.05 -3.24
C MET A 327 -0.98 -0.66 -1.95
N LYS A 328 -1.72 0.05 -1.09
CA LYS A 328 -2.43 -0.58 0.02
C LYS A 328 -3.51 -1.48 -0.57
N LEU A 329 -3.50 -2.75 -0.17
CA LEU A 329 -4.49 -3.72 -0.61
C LEU A 329 -5.48 -4.00 0.52
N TRP A 330 -6.76 -4.07 0.15
CA TRP A 330 -7.83 -4.55 1.00
C TRP A 330 -8.08 -6.04 0.72
N LEU A 331 -8.28 -6.81 1.79
CA LEU A 331 -8.52 -8.25 1.78
C LEU A 331 -9.86 -8.54 2.48
N PRO A 332 -10.74 -9.40 1.93
CA PRO A 332 -11.89 -9.90 2.64
C PRO A 332 -11.45 -11.07 3.52
N ILE A 333 -11.95 -11.08 4.75
CA ILE A 333 -11.62 -12.09 5.76
C ILE A 333 -12.91 -12.84 6.08
N PRO A 334 -13.21 -13.94 5.37
CA PRO A 334 -14.38 -14.78 5.65
C PRO A 334 -14.21 -15.58 6.95
N PHE A 335 -15.27 -15.62 7.74
CA PHE A 335 -15.40 -16.39 8.97
C PHE A 335 -16.53 -17.42 8.81
N PRO A 336 -16.33 -18.67 9.25
CA PRO A 336 -17.45 -19.59 9.40
C PRO A 336 -18.25 -19.22 10.66
N LYS A 337 -19.29 -19.99 10.95
CA LYS A 337 -20.07 -19.89 12.19
C LYS A 337 -19.26 -20.10 13.49
N ASP A 338 -18.07 -20.69 13.38
CA ASP A 338 -17.06 -20.68 14.45
C ASP A 338 -16.09 -19.50 14.23
N HIS A 339 -16.39 -18.36 14.84
CA HIS A 339 -15.63 -17.12 14.68
C HIS A 339 -14.20 -17.16 15.28
N CYS A 340 -13.77 -18.30 15.85
CA CYS A 340 -12.37 -18.56 16.17
C CYS A 340 -11.56 -19.15 15.00
N GLN A 341 -12.14 -19.19 13.79
CA GLN A 341 -11.52 -19.65 12.55
C GLN A 341 -11.63 -18.59 11.45
N VAL A 342 -10.67 -18.59 10.52
CA VAL A 342 -10.69 -17.78 9.28
C VAL A 342 -10.59 -18.73 8.08
N LEU A 343 -11.33 -18.44 7.01
CA LEU A 343 -11.36 -19.22 5.78
C LEU A 343 -10.46 -18.59 4.70
N ASP A 344 -10.00 -19.38 3.75
CA ASP A 344 -9.21 -18.91 2.61
C ASP A 344 -10.10 -18.08 1.67
N PRO A 345 -9.86 -16.77 1.52
CA PRO A 345 -10.66 -15.96 0.62
C PRO A 345 -10.45 -16.34 -0.84
N ASN A 346 -9.37 -17.03 -1.21
CA ASN A 346 -9.18 -17.56 -2.57
C ASN A 346 -10.13 -18.74 -2.90
N ALA A 347 -10.86 -19.27 -1.92
CA ALA A 347 -11.88 -20.31 -2.13
C ALA A 347 -13.24 -19.75 -2.59
N TYR A 348 -13.38 -18.42 -2.76
CA TYR A 348 -14.64 -17.74 -3.05
C TYR A 348 -14.45 -16.62 -4.10
N THR A 349 -15.54 -16.22 -4.76
CA THR A 349 -15.55 -15.09 -5.70
C THR A 349 -16.03 -13.82 -5.00
N TRP A 350 -15.33 -12.70 -5.22
CA TRP A 350 -15.54 -11.45 -4.50
C TRP A 350 -15.98 -10.31 -5.43
N HIS A 351 -16.77 -9.41 -4.87
CA HIS A 351 -17.21 -8.17 -5.50
C HIS A 351 -16.98 -6.99 -4.55
N TRP A 352 -15.97 -6.18 -4.85
CA TRP A 352 -15.65 -4.95 -4.15
C TRP A 352 -16.43 -3.77 -4.71
N HIS A 353 -17.08 -3.03 -3.82
CA HIS A 353 -17.77 -1.80 -4.16
C HIS A 353 -17.45 -0.71 -3.13
N PRO A 354 -17.11 0.53 -3.55
CA PRO A 354 -17.35 1.70 -2.70
C PRO A 354 -18.86 1.75 -2.44
N ALA A 355 -19.28 1.65 -1.18
CA ALA A 355 -20.69 1.57 -0.89
C ALA A 355 -21.35 2.93 -1.11
N GLN A 356 -22.37 2.98 -1.97
CA GLN A 356 -23.28 4.12 -2.01
C GLN A 356 -23.90 4.30 -0.62
N ASP A 357 -23.88 5.53 -0.10
CA ASP A 357 -24.66 5.86 1.09
C ASP A 357 -26.15 5.78 0.72
N THR A 358 -26.80 4.71 1.15
CA THR A 358 -28.18 4.36 0.80
C THR A 358 -29.22 5.35 1.31
N ALA A 359 -28.81 6.41 2.04
CA ALA A 359 -29.71 7.29 2.76
C ALA A 359 -30.31 8.47 1.95
N SER A 360 -29.68 8.96 0.88
CA SER A 360 -30.25 10.13 0.14
C SER A 360 -29.76 10.45 -1.28
N THR A 361 -28.53 10.10 -1.69
CA THR A 361 -27.93 10.59 -2.95
C THR A 361 -27.07 9.51 -3.63
N PRO A 362 -27.61 8.76 -4.61
CA PRO A 362 -26.92 7.64 -5.25
C PRO A 362 -25.56 7.99 -5.89
N ASP A 363 -25.45 9.20 -6.45
CA ASP A 363 -24.32 9.58 -7.32
C ASP A 363 -23.05 9.98 -6.57
N LEU A 364 -23.15 10.34 -5.28
CA LEU A 364 -22.00 10.85 -4.51
C LEU A 364 -21.03 9.75 -4.07
N GLY A 365 -21.51 8.52 -3.81
CA GLY A 365 -20.65 7.42 -3.33
C GLY A 365 -19.59 6.99 -4.35
N LEU A 366 -19.95 6.99 -5.64
CA LEU A 366 -19.07 6.59 -6.75
C LEU A 366 -17.99 7.65 -7.08
N GLY A 367 -18.19 8.90 -6.64
CA GLY A 367 -17.26 10.00 -6.87
C GLY A 367 -16.11 10.10 -5.85
N LEU A 368 -16.20 9.42 -4.69
CA LEU A 368 -15.17 9.49 -3.65
C LEU A 368 -13.98 8.57 -3.91
N GLY A 369 -14.20 7.38 -4.47
CA GLY A 369 -13.13 6.45 -4.81
C GLY A 369 -13.63 5.16 -5.47
N GLU A 370 -12.70 4.35 -5.98
CA GLU A 370 -12.99 3.21 -6.86
C GLU A 370 -12.04 2.03 -6.58
N ALA A 371 -12.56 0.80 -6.65
CA ALA A 371 -11.77 -0.43 -6.54
C ALA A 371 -11.05 -0.73 -7.86
N ILE A 372 -9.72 -0.85 -7.83
CA ILE A 372 -8.88 -1.01 -9.04
C ILE A 372 -9.06 -2.40 -9.67
N GLN A 373 -9.40 -3.42 -8.88
CA GLN A 373 -9.70 -4.77 -9.35
C GLN A 373 -10.97 -5.29 -8.65
N PRO A 374 -12.17 -4.88 -9.08
CA PRO A 374 -13.40 -5.09 -8.31
C PRO A 374 -13.80 -6.57 -8.13
N THR A 375 -13.29 -7.48 -8.95
CA THR A 375 -13.54 -8.93 -8.87
C THR A 375 -12.40 -9.72 -8.21
N SER A 376 -11.40 -9.06 -7.62
CA SER A 376 -10.20 -9.71 -7.07
C SER A 376 -10.34 -10.11 -5.60
N VAL A 377 -9.52 -11.08 -5.16
CA VAL A 377 -9.36 -11.43 -3.74
C VAL A 377 -8.63 -10.33 -2.96
N LYS A 378 -7.81 -9.50 -3.62
CA LYS A 378 -7.05 -8.39 -3.01
C LYS A 378 -7.10 -7.17 -3.94
N THR A 379 -7.93 -6.17 -3.66
CA THR A 379 -7.99 -4.93 -4.46
C THR A 379 -7.25 -3.77 -3.79
N GLY A 380 -6.62 -2.92 -4.58
CA GLY A 380 -6.32 -1.54 -4.16
C GLY A 380 -7.49 -0.61 -4.48
N PHE A 381 -7.40 0.64 -4.02
CA PHE A 381 -8.37 1.70 -4.31
C PHE A 381 -7.71 2.94 -4.92
N ASN A 382 -8.43 3.61 -5.81
CA ASN A 382 -8.16 4.98 -6.26
C ASN A 382 -9.04 5.95 -5.46
N ALA A 383 -8.43 6.90 -4.74
CA ALA A 383 -9.10 7.96 -4.01
C ALA A 383 -9.41 9.14 -4.96
N LYS A 384 -10.67 9.27 -5.41
CA LYS A 384 -11.08 10.28 -6.39
C LYS A 384 -11.39 11.65 -5.76
N GLN A 385 -11.92 11.69 -4.52
CA GLN A 385 -12.27 12.94 -3.85
C GLN A 385 -12.16 12.86 -2.32
N GLN A 386 -11.90 13.99 -1.67
CA GLN A 386 -11.88 14.15 -0.20
C GLN A 386 -13.23 13.77 0.43
N THR A 387 -13.20 12.90 1.45
CA THR A 387 -14.39 12.39 2.15
C THR A 387 -15.05 13.43 3.05
N PRO A 388 -16.39 13.37 3.24
CA PRO A 388 -17.13 14.15 4.25
C PRO A 388 -16.49 14.14 5.66
N PRO A 389 -16.60 15.24 6.45
CA PRO A 389 -15.97 15.32 7.76
C PRO A 389 -16.75 14.45 8.75
N GLY A 390 -16.15 13.31 9.12
CA GLY A 390 -16.83 12.27 9.92
C GLY A 390 -17.64 11.26 9.09
N GLY A 391 -17.60 11.33 7.75
CA GLY A 391 -18.19 10.35 6.84
C GLY A 391 -17.11 9.74 5.93
N PRO A 392 -16.38 8.71 6.38
CA PRO A 392 -15.40 8.01 5.55
C PRO A 392 -16.08 7.26 4.39
N LEU A 393 -15.34 6.98 3.33
CA LEU A 393 -15.81 6.12 2.25
C LEU A 393 -15.93 4.68 2.78
N THR A 394 -17.14 4.15 2.78
CA THR A 394 -17.43 2.76 3.12
C THR A 394 -16.91 1.85 1.99
N VAL A 395 -16.07 0.88 2.34
CA VAL A 395 -15.52 -0.12 1.42
C VAL A 395 -16.17 -1.46 1.71
N THR A 396 -16.97 -1.97 0.77
CA THR A 396 -17.69 -3.23 0.93
C THR A 396 -17.08 -4.33 0.07
N ALA A 397 -16.80 -5.49 0.67
CA ALA A 397 -16.53 -6.74 -0.03
C ALA A 397 -17.72 -7.68 0.13
N THR A 398 -18.33 -8.11 -0.98
CA THR A 398 -19.43 -9.08 -1.01
C THR A 398 -18.96 -10.38 -1.63
N GLU A 399 -19.40 -11.52 -1.09
CA GLU A 399 -19.13 -12.84 -1.67
C GLU A 399 -20.32 -13.35 -2.49
N ASP A 400 -20.04 -14.02 -3.60
CA ASP A 400 -21.03 -14.28 -4.63
C ASP A 400 -22.09 -15.34 -4.32
N VAL A 401 -21.76 -16.40 -3.59
CA VAL A 401 -22.67 -17.53 -3.37
C VAL A 401 -23.52 -17.32 -2.11
N SER A 402 -22.89 -16.91 -1.01
CA SER A 402 -23.54 -16.65 0.28
C SER A 402 -24.26 -15.29 0.35
N LYS A 403 -23.91 -14.36 -0.56
CA LYS A 403 -24.33 -12.94 -0.54
C LYS A 403 -24.10 -12.25 0.81
N LYS A 404 -23.13 -12.75 1.58
CA LYS A 404 -22.61 -12.07 2.78
C LYS A 404 -21.70 -10.92 2.33
N SER A 405 -21.64 -9.87 3.14
CA SER A 405 -20.74 -8.73 2.93
C SER A 405 -19.95 -8.39 4.20
N GLY A 406 -18.74 -7.89 4.02
CA GLY A 406 -17.93 -7.26 5.06
C GLY A 406 -17.64 -5.80 4.69
N ILE A 407 -17.41 -4.98 5.70
CA ILE A 407 -17.21 -3.53 5.56
C ILE A 407 -15.88 -3.11 6.20
N GLY A 408 -15.11 -2.32 5.45
CA GLY A 408 -14.01 -1.49 5.92
C GLY A 408 -14.30 -0.01 5.64
N THR A 409 -13.39 0.89 6.04
CA THR A 409 -13.54 2.34 5.84
C THR A 409 -12.26 2.99 5.32
N LEU A 410 -12.41 3.95 4.42
CA LEU A 410 -11.33 4.74 3.82
C LEU A 410 -11.62 6.23 3.99
N THR A 411 -10.87 6.91 4.85
CA THR A 411 -10.91 8.38 4.96
C THR A 411 -9.96 8.97 3.92
N ILE A 412 -10.44 9.89 3.08
CA ILE A 412 -9.63 10.56 2.07
C ILE A 412 -9.51 12.03 2.48
N ASN A 413 -8.31 12.49 2.81
CA ASN A 413 -8.07 13.80 3.40
C ASN A 413 -6.75 14.45 2.89
N PRO A 414 -6.68 14.89 1.61
CA PRO A 414 -5.48 15.50 1.01
C PRO A 414 -5.10 16.89 1.58
N GLY A 415 -5.70 17.27 2.71
CA GLY A 415 -5.47 18.54 3.37
C GLY A 415 -5.85 19.76 2.51
N PRO A 416 -5.35 20.96 2.87
CA PRO A 416 -5.45 22.11 1.99
C PRO A 416 -4.49 21.99 0.80
N PRO A 417 -4.77 22.65 -0.35
CA PRO A 417 -3.90 22.60 -1.52
C PRO A 417 -2.46 23.02 -1.21
N ARG A 418 -1.49 22.27 -1.72
CA ARG A 418 -0.05 22.54 -1.60
C ARG A 418 0.62 22.39 -2.96
N VAL A 419 1.45 23.37 -3.30
CA VAL A 419 2.38 23.26 -4.44
C VAL A 419 3.48 22.28 -4.04
N TYR A 420 3.76 21.30 -4.91
CA TYR A 420 4.87 20.37 -4.71
C TYR A 420 6.21 21.12 -4.92
N GLU A 421 7.24 20.82 -4.11
CA GLU A 421 8.54 21.52 -4.17
C GLU A 421 9.69 20.57 -4.56
N GLU A 422 9.47 19.77 -5.60
CA GLU A 422 10.49 18.89 -6.15
C GLU A 422 10.86 19.25 -7.59
N CYS A 423 12.15 19.09 -7.87
CA CYS A 423 12.76 19.35 -9.16
C CYS A 423 13.66 18.15 -9.47
N THR A 424 13.05 17.08 -9.95
CA THR A 424 13.74 15.82 -10.28
C THR A 424 13.92 15.70 -11.79
N VAL A 425 15.03 15.08 -12.21
CA VAL A 425 15.40 14.96 -13.64
C VAL A 425 14.49 13.97 -14.40
N LYS A 426 13.62 13.23 -13.70
CA LYS A 426 12.72 12.19 -14.24
C LYS A 426 11.34 12.14 -13.54
N GLY A 427 10.84 13.26 -13.00
CA GLY A 427 9.59 13.25 -12.22
C GLY A 427 8.99 14.64 -12.08
N VAL A 428 8.39 14.93 -10.92
CA VAL A 428 7.80 16.23 -10.60
C VAL A 428 8.84 17.36 -10.80
N LYS A 429 8.39 18.41 -11.49
CA LYS A 429 9.14 19.62 -11.85
C LYS A 429 8.29 20.80 -11.39
N SER A 430 8.31 21.06 -10.07
CA SER A 430 7.50 22.10 -9.46
C SER A 430 8.22 22.88 -8.35
N PRO A 431 8.07 24.21 -8.28
CA PRO A 431 7.60 25.06 -9.37
C PRO A 431 8.57 25.01 -10.57
N VAL A 432 8.05 25.13 -11.79
CA VAL A 432 8.85 25.42 -12.99
C VAL A 432 8.77 26.91 -13.28
N PRO A 433 9.91 27.61 -13.41
CA PRO A 433 11.26 27.18 -13.06
C PRO A 433 11.57 27.24 -11.55
N SER A 434 12.38 26.29 -11.07
CA SER A 434 12.68 26.14 -9.64
C SER A 434 13.90 26.95 -9.18
N THR A 435 13.75 27.68 -8.07
CA THR A 435 14.84 28.41 -7.40
C THR A 435 15.91 27.51 -6.78
N ARG A 436 15.64 26.21 -6.62
CA ARG A 436 16.57 25.25 -5.99
C ARG A 436 17.65 24.72 -6.95
N ASN A 437 17.60 25.09 -8.24
CA ASN A 437 18.53 24.59 -9.25
C ASN A 437 19.96 25.18 -9.06
N PRO A 438 20.99 24.34 -8.78
CA PRO A 438 22.33 24.82 -8.47
C PRO A 438 23.09 25.44 -9.66
N GLY A 439 22.57 25.33 -10.90
CA GLY A 439 23.17 25.94 -12.09
C GLY A 439 22.96 27.46 -12.22
N GLY A 440 22.06 28.05 -11.43
CA GLY A 440 21.72 29.48 -11.50
C GLY A 440 20.35 29.74 -12.15
N ASN A 441 19.71 30.84 -11.75
CA ASN A 441 18.26 31.06 -11.89
C ASN A 441 17.80 31.53 -13.30
N ASN A 442 18.54 31.23 -14.38
CA ASN A 442 18.39 31.91 -15.68
C ASN A 442 17.66 31.03 -16.74
N VAL A 443 16.36 31.23 -16.95
CA VAL A 443 15.57 30.51 -17.97
C VAL A 443 15.48 31.22 -19.33
N CYS A 444 15.24 30.50 -20.41
CA CYS A 444 14.94 31.13 -21.70
C CYS A 444 13.60 31.87 -21.70
N VAL A 445 13.46 32.85 -22.59
CA VAL A 445 12.22 33.65 -22.72
C VAL A 445 11.02 32.87 -23.28
N ASN A 446 11.25 31.67 -23.83
CA ASN A 446 10.22 30.73 -24.27
C ASN A 446 9.89 29.65 -23.21
N ALA A 447 10.36 29.78 -21.96
CA ALA A 447 9.99 28.87 -20.90
C ALA A 447 8.47 28.95 -20.59
N VAL A 448 7.87 27.79 -20.33
CA VAL A 448 6.60 27.69 -19.60
C VAL A 448 6.89 27.98 -18.13
N ILE A 449 5.93 28.58 -17.44
CA ILE A 449 5.91 28.67 -15.98
C ILE A 449 4.83 27.71 -15.52
N ALA A 450 5.11 26.80 -14.59
CA ALA A 450 4.12 25.84 -14.13
C ALA A 450 4.22 25.57 -12.62
N VAL A 451 3.10 25.19 -12.02
CA VAL A 451 3.04 24.66 -10.65
C VAL A 451 2.23 23.38 -10.63
N GLU A 452 2.67 22.39 -9.85
CA GLU A 452 1.99 21.11 -9.65
C GLU A 452 1.41 21.13 -8.24
N ILE A 453 0.12 20.83 -8.11
CA ILE A 453 -0.62 20.91 -6.85
C ILE A 453 -1.19 19.53 -6.51
N ASN A 454 -1.13 19.15 -5.23
CA ASN A 454 -1.54 17.83 -4.70
C ASN A 454 -3.05 17.52 -4.75
N GLN A 455 -3.82 18.39 -5.41
CA GLN A 455 -5.26 18.28 -5.65
C GLN A 455 -5.65 19.33 -6.69
N GLN A 456 -6.74 19.10 -7.41
CA GLN A 456 -7.30 20.08 -8.32
C GLN A 456 -7.76 21.34 -7.56
N VAL A 457 -7.52 22.53 -8.13
CA VAL A 457 -7.90 23.82 -7.55
C VAL A 457 -8.65 24.71 -8.53
N THR A 458 -9.57 25.54 -8.03
CA THR A 458 -10.22 26.57 -8.85
C THR A 458 -9.49 27.91 -8.71
N PHE A 459 -8.72 28.28 -9.73
CA PHE A 459 -8.18 29.63 -9.85
C PHE A 459 -9.30 30.64 -10.16
N LYS A 460 -9.66 31.47 -9.18
CA LYS A 460 -10.46 32.68 -9.43
C LYS A 460 -9.60 33.72 -10.16
N THR A 461 -10.21 34.80 -10.66
CA THR A 461 -9.57 35.88 -11.46
C THR A 461 -8.42 36.65 -10.79
N ASN A 462 -8.04 36.30 -9.55
CA ASN A 462 -6.86 36.80 -8.82
C ASN A 462 -6.17 35.68 -8.00
N GLY A 463 -6.41 34.40 -8.32
CA GLY A 463 -5.87 33.24 -7.59
C GLY A 463 -4.38 33.01 -7.84
N TYR A 464 -3.86 33.56 -8.93
CA TYR A 464 -2.44 33.66 -9.25
C TYR A 464 -2.13 35.09 -9.70
N ARG A 465 -0.88 35.52 -9.57
CA ARG A 465 -0.37 36.82 -10.06
C ARG A 465 1.07 36.65 -10.55
N PHE A 466 1.42 37.34 -11.62
CA PHE A 466 2.75 37.31 -12.20
C PHE A 466 3.31 38.74 -12.32
N PHE A 467 4.50 38.99 -11.78
CA PHE A 467 5.08 40.33 -11.71
C PHE A 467 6.51 40.39 -12.25
N GLU A 468 6.80 41.45 -12.98
CA GLU A 468 8.17 41.88 -13.28
C GLU A 468 8.77 42.58 -12.04
N CYS A 469 9.98 42.17 -11.63
CA CYS A 469 10.69 42.78 -10.51
C CYS A 469 11.37 44.10 -10.94
N GLN A 470 11.02 45.20 -10.29
CA GLN A 470 11.61 46.53 -10.51
C GLN A 470 12.71 46.85 -9.47
N GLY A 471 13.71 45.96 -9.33
CA GLY A 471 14.79 46.14 -8.34
C GLY A 471 15.72 44.93 -8.24
N LYS A 472 16.39 44.80 -7.09
CA LYS A 472 17.11 43.56 -6.74
C LYS A 472 16.13 42.55 -6.12
N LYS A 473 16.66 41.36 -5.84
CA LYS A 473 15.96 40.26 -5.16
C LYS A 473 16.37 40.23 -3.69
N GLN A 474 15.39 40.19 -2.78
CA GLN A 474 15.59 39.95 -1.35
C GLN A 474 14.90 38.65 -0.97
N GLY A 475 15.69 37.62 -0.67
CA GLY A 475 15.18 36.29 -0.33
C GLY A 475 14.38 35.67 -1.50
N GLN A 476 13.08 35.47 -1.31
CA GLN A 476 12.17 34.94 -2.33
C GLN A 476 11.36 36.04 -3.06
N GLU A 477 11.49 37.32 -2.68
CA GLU A 477 10.70 38.44 -3.23
C GLU A 477 11.50 39.44 -4.08
N CYS A 478 10.79 40.24 -4.89
CA CYS A 478 11.33 41.47 -5.49
C CYS A 478 11.35 42.63 -4.47
N ASP A 479 12.39 43.47 -4.49
CA ASP A 479 12.42 44.77 -3.76
C ASP A 479 11.18 45.64 -4.08
N LYS A 480 10.76 45.62 -5.35
CA LYS A 480 9.55 46.23 -5.90
C LYS A 480 9.03 45.35 -7.03
N THR A 481 7.72 45.27 -7.19
CA THR A 481 7.07 44.69 -8.37
C THR A 481 6.60 45.81 -9.29
N GLY A 482 6.21 45.48 -10.53
CA GLY A 482 5.27 46.31 -11.28
C GLY A 482 3.98 46.56 -10.48
N THR A 483 3.29 47.66 -10.81
CA THR A 483 1.98 48.01 -10.22
C THR A 483 0.90 47.00 -10.57
N ASP A 484 0.96 46.49 -11.79
CA ASP A 484 -0.06 45.64 -12.39
C ASP A 484 0.54 44.25 -12.64
N PRO A 485 -0.20 43.16 -12.38
CA PRO A 485 0.24 41.83 -12.77
C PRO A 485 0.22 41.72 -14.30
N LEU A 486 1.22 41.03 -14.84
CA LEU A 486 1.29 40.69 -16.26
C LEU A 486 0.12 39.79 -16.64
N ALA A 487 -0.48 40.06 -17.80
CA ALA A 487 -1.49 39.21 -18.38
C ALA A 487 -0.92 37.83 -18.75
N GLY A 488 -1.79 36.83 -18.67
CA GLY A 488 -1.51 35.47 -19.09
C GLY A 488 -2.75 34.60 -19.00
N ALA A 489 -2.67 33.42 -19.61
CA ALA A 489 -3.66 32.36 -19.41
C ALA A 489 -3.22 31.42 -18.28
N VAL A 490 -4.17 30.68 -17.71
CA VAL A 490 -3.90 29.43 -17.01
C VAL A 490 -4.50 28.32 -17.84
N SER A 491 -3.70 27.34 -18.24
CA SER A 491 -4.19 26.02 -18.66
C SER A 491 -4.07 25.04 -17.49
N GLU A 492 -5.14 24.30 -17.24
CA GLU A 492 -5.16 23.14 -16.36
C GLU A 492 -4.76 21.91 -17.18
N VAL A 493 -3.81 21.13 -16.66
CA VAL A 493 -3.31 19.89 -17.27
C VAL A 493 -3.33 18.83 -16.17
N GLU A 494 -4.17 17.80 -16.31
CA GLU A 494 -4.06 16.62 -15.45
C GLU A 494 -2.78 15.87 -15.85
N LYS A 495 -1.85 15.70 -14.90
CA LYS A 495 -0.54 15.09 -15.16
C LYS A 495 -0.54 13.61 -14.79
N ASP A 496 -1.17 13.32 -13.67
CA ASP A 496 -1.60 12.01 -13.19
C ASP A 496 -2.80 12.25 -12.24
N SER A 497 -3.48 11.18 -11.80
CA SER A 497 -4.67 11.28 -10.94
C SER A 497 -4.41 11.80 -9.51
N THR A 498 -3.18 12.20 -9.20
CA THR A 498 -2.71 12.73 -7.91
C THR A 498 -2.17 14.16 -8.02
N HIS A 499 -1.66 14.57 -9.21
CA HIS A 499 -1.03 15.87 -9.46
C HIS A 499 -1.68 16.66 -10.59
N TRP A 500 -2.07 17.90 -10.28
CA TRP A 500 -2.63 18.84 -11.24
C TRP A 500 -1.59 19.91 -11.60
N GLN A 501 -1.18 19.92 -12.88
CA GLN A 501 -0.20 20.86 -13.43
C GLN A 501 -0.94 22.09 -13.97
N TYR A 502 -0.60 23.27 -13.48
CA TYR A 502 -1.17 24.53 -13.93
C TYR A 502 -0.08 25.34 -14.62
N GLU A 503 -0.18 25.41 -15.96
CA GLU A 503 0.70 26.25 -16.76
C GLU A 503 0.22 27.70 -16.70
N LEU A 504 1.08 28.57 -16.18
CA LEU A 504 0.89 30.01 -16.15
C LEU A 504 1.58 30.56 -17.41
N ALA A 505 0.80 30.96 -18.41
CA ALA A 505 1.31 31.34 -19.72
C ALA A 505 1.27 32.88 -19.90
N PRO A 506 2.32 33.63 -19.50
CA PRO A 506 2.42 35.05 -19.80
C PRO A 506 2.71 35.28 -21.29
N ASP A 507 2.20 36.39 -21.82
CA ASP A 507 2.30 36.71 -23.25
C ASP A 507 3.75 36.78 -23.74
N THR A 508 4.65 37.42 -22.99
CA THR A 508 6.06 37.54 -23.35
C THR A 508 6.95 37.71 -22.11
N LEU A 509 8.05 36.96 -22.05
CA LEU A 509 9.14 37.18 -21.10
C LEU A 509 10.23 38.03 -21.75
N LYS A 510 10.76 39.02 -21.03
CA LYS A 510 11.91 39.84 -21.45
C LYS A 510 13.22 39.15 -21.10
N PRO A 511 14.33 39.36 -21.83
CA PRO A 511 15.67 38.92 -21.42
C PRO A 511 16.16 39.65 -20.16
N ASP A 512 17.12 39.04 -19.46
CA ASP A 512 17.79 39.52 -18.24
C ASP A 512 16.87 40.00 -17.09
N THR A 513 15.61 39.60 -17.08
CA THR A 513 14.57 40.16 -16.21
C THR A 513 14.23 39.21 -15.06
N TRP A 514 14.13 39.74 -13.84
CA TRP A 514 13.62 38.99 -12.68
C TRP A 514 12.09 39.03 -12.64
N TYR A 515 11.49 37.89 -12.30
CA TYR A 515 10.06 37.70 -12.19
C TYR A 515 9.67 37.07 -10.85
N LEU A 516 8.49 37.44 -10.33
CA LEU A 516 7.83 36.87 -9.15
C LEU A 516 6.50 36.25 -9.56
N VAL A 517 6.29 35.00 -9.17
CA VAL A 517 5.00 34.30 -9.25
C VAL A 517 4.42 34.21 -7.84
N GLU A 518 3.15 34.56 -7.70
CA GLU A 518 2.37 34.39 -6.47
C GLU A 518 1.09 33.59 -6.75
N ILE A 519 0.73 32.69 -5.85
CA ILE A 519 -0.58 32.04 -5.75
C ILE A 519 -1.24 32.53 -4.47
N ALA A 520 -2.48 33.00 -4.53
CA ALA A 520 -3.18 33.56 -3.38
C ALA A 520 -3.63 32.47 -2.39
N THR A 521 -3.75 32.79 -1.09
CA THR A 521 -4.39 31.90 -0.10
C THR A 521 -5.87 31.69 -0.39
N SER A 522 -6.48 32.52 -1.23
CA SER A 522 -7.85 32.36 -1.71
C SER A 522 -8.03 31.29 -2.79
N THR A 523 -6.92 30.72 -3.31
CA THR A 523 -6.93 29.51 -4.14
C THR A 523 -7.33 28.32 -3.27
N LYS A 524 -8.29 27.53 -3.76
CA LYS A 524 -9.01 26.49 -3.01
C LYS A 524 -9.11 25.22 -3.82
N GLY A 525 -9.06 24.08 -3.14
CA GLY A 525 -9.34 22.76 -3.75
C GLY A 525 -10.77 22.67 -4.29
N THR A 526 -10.97 21.86 -5.33
CA THR A 526 -12.32 21.55 -5.85
C THR A 526 -13.11 20.58 -4.96
N GLY A 527 -12.45 19.91 -4.01
CA GLY A 527 -13.10 19.10 -2.97
C GLY A 527 -14.08 19.91 -2.13
N GLN A 528 -15.07 19.23 -1.55
CA GLN A 528 -16.28 19.79 -0.91
C GLN A 528 -16.00 20.86 0.18
N PHE A 529 -14.84 20.81 0.84
CA PHE A 529 -14.45 21.76 1.91
C PHE A 529 -13.79 23.02 1.37
N SER A 530 -13.32 22.96 0.12
CA SER A 530 -12.63 24.03 -0.60
C SER A 530 -11.62 24.75 0.31
N LEU A 531 -10.74 23.99 0.97
CA LEU A 531 -9.80 24.54 1.93
C LEU A 531 -8.85 25.55 1.24
N PRO A 532 -8.54 26.70 1.87
CA PRO A 532 -7.60 27.66 1.32
C PRO A 532 -6.17 27.11 1.32
N MET A 533 -5.39 27.41 0.28
CA MET A 533 -3.95 27.17 0.27
C MET A 533 -3.29 27.89 1.48
N PRO A 534 -2.49 27.19 2.31
CA PRO A 534 -1.88 27.80 3.49
C PRO A 534 -0.77 28.77 3.07
N GLN A 535 -0.56 29.86 3.82
CA GLN A 535 0.52 30.81 3.53
C GLN A 535 1.90 30.18 3.78
N LYS A 536 2.67 30.00 2.71
CA LYS A 536 4.10 29.62 2.76
C LYS A 536 4.91 30.70 3.48
N GLN A 537 5.77 30.26 4.41
CA GLN A 537 6.69 31.14 5.11
C GLN A 537 7.67 31.80 4.12
N GLY A 538 7.81 33.12 4.21
CA GLY A 538 8.63 33.91 3.28
C GLY A 538 7.87 34.51 2.10
N CYS A 539 6.55 34.29 2.01
CA CYS A 539 5.65 34.96 1.07
C CYS A 539 4.78 36.02 1.76
N ARG A 540 4.34 37.03 0.99
CA ARG A 540 3.49 38.15 1.45
C ARG A 540 2.17 37.70 2.05
N SER A 541 1.58 38.55 2.91
CA SER A 541 0.25 38.30 3.46
C SER A 541 -0.80 38.11 2.35
N GLY A 542 -1.60 37.04 2.45
CA GLY A 542 -2.57 36.65 1.43
C GLY A 542 -2.00 35.84 0.25
N VAL A 543 -0.70 35.53 0.26
CA VAL A 543 -0.04 34.67 -0.74
C VAL A 543 0.16 33.27 -0.15
N GLY A 544 -0.52 32.27 -0.72
CA GLY A 544 -0.39 30.86 -0.36
C GLY A 544 0.97 30.32 -0.77
N TYR A 545 1.43 30.62 -1.98
CA TYR A 545 2.71 30.16 -2.50
C TYR A 545 3.40 31.24 -3.33
N CYS A 546 4.74 31.31 -3.27
CA CYS A 546 5.52 32.22 -4.10
C CYS A 546 6.87 31.62 -4.51
N PHE A 547 7.38 32.07 -5.66
CA PHE A 547 8.74 31.82 -6.14
C PHE A 547 9.19 32.92 -7.12
N THR A 548 10.52 33.07 -7.29
CA THR A 548 11.13 34.09 -8.17
C THR A 548 12.21 33.51 -9.05
N PHE A 549 12.18 33.79 -10.35
CA PHE A 549 13.18 33.34 -11.32
C PHE A 549 13.71 34.50 -12.17
N LYS A 550 14.83 34.30 -12.87
CA LYS A 550 15.37 35.26 -13.84
C LYS A 550 15.29 34.68 -15.24
N THR A 551 15.15 35.50 -16.26
CA THR A 551 15.47 35.07 -17.62
C THR A 551 16.97 35.19 -17.92
N ARG A 552 17.45 34.40 -18.88
CA ARG A 552 18.78 34.52 -19.49
C ARG A 552 18.95 35.92 -20.08
N THR A 553 20.20 36.39 -20.13
CA THR A 553 20.56 37.67 -20.76
C THR A 553 20.38 37.63 -22.29
N SER A 554 20.46 36.45 -22.88
CA SER A 554 20.08 36.16 -24.27
C SER A 554 18.55 36.11 -24.43
N GLY A 555 18.02 36.73 -25.48
CA GLY A 555 16.63 36.56 -25.90
C GLY A 555 16.35 35.27 -26.68
N ASP A 556 17.34 34.40 -26.79
CA ASP A 556 17.24 33.15 -27.54
C ASP A 556 16.34 32.13 -26.85
N ALA A 557 15.66 31.31 -27.66
CA ALA A 557 14.88 30.18 -27.18
C ALA A 557 15.80 29.06 -26.67
N CYS A 558 15.33 28.31 -25.67
CA CYS A 558 16.01 27.10 -25.21
C CYS A 558 15.83 25.98 -26.25
N ALA A 559 16.91 25.23 -26.50
CA ALA A 559 16.85 24.00 -27.27
C ALA A 559 16.16 22.89 -26.45
N VAL A 560 15.45 22.01 -27.15
CA VAL A 560 14.90 20.78 -26.56
C VAL A 560 16.05 19.79 -26.30
N LYS A 561 16.03 19.12 -25.14
CA LYS A 561 17.01 18.09 -24.74
C LYS A 561 16.38 16.73 -24.48
N SER A 562 15.24 16.72 -23.81
CA SER A 562 14.36 15.57 -23.69
C SER A 562 12.93 16.00 -23.96
N VAL A 563 12.09 15.01 -24.23
CA VAL A 563 10.65 15.17 -24.30
C VAL A 563 10.08 14.26 -23.21
N ASP A 564 9.27 14.83 -22.34
CA ASP A 564 8.41 14.03 -21.48
C ASP A 564 7.14 13.73 -22.27
N VAL A 565 6.59 12.52 -22.15
CA VAL A 565 5.29 12.17 -22.72
C VAL A 565 4.34 11.90 -21.56
N LEU A 566 3.13 12.45 -21.63
CA LEU A 566 2.10 12.39 -20.60
C LEU A 566 0.84 11.71 -21.16
N PRO A 567 0.10 10.91 -20.38
CA PRO A 567 0.50 10.42 -19.05
C PRO A 567 1.75 9.53 -19.14
N GLY A 568 2.66 9.63 -18.15
CA GLY A 568 3.94 8.91 -18.19
C GLY A 568 3.79 7.38 -18.15
N TYR A 569 2.65 6.91 -17.66
CA TYR A 569 2.18 5.54 -17.72
C TYR A 569 0.67 5.50 -18.00
N TRP A 570 0.20 4.57 -18.83
CA TRP A 570 -1.23 4.31 -19.04
C TRP A 570 -1.58 2.82 -18.97
N LEU A 571 -2.79 2.50 -18.51
CA LEU A 571 -3.38 1.17 -18.57
C LEU A 571 -4.54 1.17 -19.58
N ALA A 572 -4.28 0.68 -20.78
CA ALA A 572 -5.26 0.53 -21.84
C ALA A 572 -6.19 -0.65 -21.58
N GLN A 573 -7.45 -0.37 -21.24
CA GLN A 573 -8.46 -1.37 -20.83
C GLN A 573 -9.57 -1.62 -21.87
N GLN A 574 -9.56 -0.93 -23.01
CA GLN A 574 -10.57 -1.05 -24.06
C GLN A 574 -9.89 -1.26 -25.41
N TRP A 575 -10.56 -1.93 -26.35
CA TRP A 575 -10.06 -2.07 -27.72
C TRP A 575 -10.47 -0.88 -28.59
N GLY A 576 -9.54 -0.40 -29.44
CA GLY A 576 -9.73 0.81 -30.23
C GLY A 576 -9.11 2.03 -29.55
N ILE A 577 -9.61 3.23 -29.86
CA ILE A 577 -9.16 4.49 -29.23
C ILE A 577 -9.33 4.37 -27.71
N GLN A 578 -8.29 4.72 -26.96
CA GLN A 578 -8.37 4.68 -25.50
C GLN A 578 -9.22 5.82 -24.97
N GLN A 579 -9.99 5.54 -23.92
CA GLN A 579 -10.84 6.53 -23.26
C GLN A 579 -10.52 6.66 -21.77
N ALA A 580 -10.60 7.89 -21.27
CA ALA A 580 -10.59 8.25 -19.87
C ALA A 580 -12.01 8.61 -19.43
N TYR A 581 -12.40 8.22 -18.23
CA TYR A 581 -13.66 8.66 -17.63
C TYR A 581 -13.49 10.06 -17.04
N ASP A 582 -14.13 11.08 -17.62
CA ASP A 582 -14.15 12.42 -17.02
C ASP A 582 -15.16 12.47 -15.86
N PRO A 583 -14.70 12.62 -14.59
CA PRO A 583 -15.59 12.67 -13.44
C PRO A 583 -16.44 13.96 -13.38
N LYS A 584 -16.12 15.00 -14.16
CA LYS A 584 -16.88 16.25 -14.21
C LYS A 584 -18.13 16.14 -15.09
N THR A 585 -18.04 15.45 -16.24
CA THR A 585 -19.16 15.22 -17.16
C THR A 585 -19.85 13.86 -16.98
N GLN A 586 -19.21 12.91 -16.30
CA GLN A 586 -19.62 11.50 -16.21
C GLN A 586 -19.63 10.77 -17.56
N VAL A 587 -18.85 11.24 -18.53
CA VAL A 587 -18.74 10.67 -19.88
C VAL A 587 -17.32 10.14 -20.10
N TRP A 588 -17.21 9.04 -20.86
CA TRP A 588 -15.93 8.56 -21.37
C TRP A 588 -15.49 9.44 -22.54
N VAL A 589 -14.35 10.08 -22.41
CA VAL A 589 -13.72 10.95 -23.41
C VAL A 589 -12.42 10.31 -23.87
N ASP A 590 -12.01 10.54 -25.12
CA ASP A 590 -10.79 9.93 -25.64
C ASP A 590 -9.55 10.40 -24.86
N GLN A 591 -8.66 9.47 -24.50
CA GLN A 591 -7.41 9.76 -23.79
C GLN A 591 -6.41 10.41 -24.75
N GLU A 592 -6.15 11.70 -24.51
CA GLU A 592 -5.16 12.47 -25.25
C GLU A 592 -3.80 12.36 -24.57
N TRP A 593 -2.78 11.99 -25.34
CA TRP A 593 -1.38 11.94 -24.95
C TRP A 593 -0.73 13.26 -25.30
N LYS A 594 0.03 13.85 -24.36
CA LYS A 594 0.66 15.16 -24.52
C LYS A 594 2.18 15.04 -24.50
N ALA A 595 2.86 15.70 -25.45
CA ALA A 595 4.32 15.79 -25.49
C ALA A 595 4.79 17.12 -24.88
N GLU A 596 5.61 17.07 -23.83
CA GLU A 596 6.18 18.26 -23.17
C GLU A 596 7.69 18.39 -23.45
N PRO A 597 8.13 19.46 -24.15
CA PRO A 597 9.54 19.66 -24.50
C PRO A 597 10.32 20.25 -23.32
N VAL A 598 11.44 19.61 -22.96
CA VAL A 598 12.27 19.95 -21.79
C VAL A 598 13.61 20.53 -22.22
N SER A 599 14.06 21.58 -21.53
CA SER A 599 15.34 22.27 -21.77
C SER A 599 16.57 21.43 -21.40
N GLU A 600 17.75 21.91 -21.82
CA GLU A 600 19.03 21.60 -21.17
C GLU A 600 19.07 21.98 -19.69
N ASP A 601 18.37 23.05 -19.31
CA ASP A 601 18.26 23.52 -17.94
C ASP A 601 17.33 22.62 -17.12
N PRO A 602 17.76 22.07 -15.97
CA PRO A 602 16.89 21.30 -15.10
C PRO A 602 15.65 22.09 -14.68
N CYS A 603 14.48 21.46 -14.80
CA CYS A 603 13.18 22.04 -14.43
C CYS A 603 12.85 23.33 -15.19
N VAL A 604 13.07 23.32 -16.51
CA VAL A 604 12.53 24.30 -17.46
C VAL A 604 11.76 23.55 -18.55
N LEU A 605 10.43 23.69 -18.53
CA LEU A 605 9.53 23.28 -19.61
C LEU A 605 9.51 24.38 -20.69
N LEU A 606 9.32 24.02 -21.95
CA LEU A 606 9.37 24.95 -23.09
C LEU A 606 7.97 25.13 -23.72
N LYS A 607 7.65 26.35 -24.15
CA LYS A 607 6.35 26.62 -24.81
C LYS A 607 6.20 25.72 -26.02
N ASN A 608 5.02 25.10 -26.14
CA ASN A 608 4.80 24.02 -27.08
C ASN A 608 4.57 24.56 -28.50
N THR A 609 5.66 24.78 -29.23
CA THR A 609 5.69 25.47 -30.53
C THR A 609 6.48 24.71 -31.60
N TYR A 610 6.68 23.41 -31.37
CA TYR A 610 7.47 22.53 -32.23
C TYR A 610 6.57 21.73 -33.17
N ALA A 611 7.10 21.38 -34.34
CA ALA A 611 6.49 20.35 -35.18
C ALA A 611 6.78 18.98 -34.56
N TRP A 612 5.74 18.29 -34.14
CA TRP A 612 5.82 16.96 -33.53
C TRP A 612 5.63 15.84 -34.54
N SER A 613 6.26 14.70 -34.26
CA SER A 613 5.94 13.42 -34.90
C SER A 613 5.74 12.36 -33.82
N TRP A 614 4.58 11.70 -33.88
CA TRP A 614 4.17 10.67 -32.94
C TRP A 614 4.39 9.27 -33.54
N GLY A 615 4.59 8.27 -32.69
CA GLY A 615 4.75 6.88 -33.10
C GLY A 615 4.58 5.88 -31.96
N ILE A 616 4.58 4.61 -32.31
CA ILE A 616 4.72 3.48 -31.39
C ILE A 616 6.12 2.90 -31.62
N ASP A 617 6.73 2.28 -30.60
CA ASP A 617 7.96 1.53 -30.81
C ASP A 617 7.78 0.35 -31.79
N THR A 618 8.88 -0.04 -32.42
CA THR A 618 8.91 -1.07 -33.47
C THR A 618 8.63 -2.47 -32.99
N ASP A 619 8.85 -2.74 -31.70
CA ASP A 619 8.72 -4.09 -31.14
C ASP A 619 7.24 -4.39 -30.79
N HIS A 620 6.46 -3.33 -30.54
CA HIS A 620 5.01 -3.36 -30.31
C HIS A 620 4.17 -2.96 -31.54
N ALA A 621 4.73 -3.01 -32.75
CA ALA A 621 3.98 -2.77 -33.98
C ALA A 621 2.72 -3.66 -34.07
N GLY A 622 1.55 -3.04 -34.19
CA GLY A 622 0.25 -3.73 -34.22
C GLY A 622 -0.32 -4.13 -32.85
N PHE A 623 0.35 -3.81 -31.73
CA PHE A 623 -0.29 -3.81 -30.42
C PHE A 623 -1.06 -2.50 -30.17
N ALA A 624 -0.53 -1.39 -30.68
CA ALA A 624 -1.16 -0.08 -30.68
C ALA A 624 -0.94 0.64 -32.02
N ALA A 625 -1.66 1.73 -32.23
CA ALA A 625 -1.34 2.73 -33.24
C ALA A 625 -1.63 4.15 -32.73
N ILE A 626 -0.95 5.11 -33.35
CA ILE A 626 -1.33 6.52 -33.30
C ILE A 626 -2.58 6.71 -34.17
N ASP A 627 -3.56 7.49 -33.70
CA ASP A 627 -4.74 7.85 -34.50
C ASP A 627 -4.33 8.75 -35.69
N PRO A 628 -4.62 8.35 -36.94
CA PRO A 628 -4.36 9.19 -38.12
C PRO A 628 -5.48 10.20 -38.42
N ASP A 629 -6.70 9.95 -37.92
CA ASP A 629 -7.92 10.65 -38.35
C ASP A 629 -8.31 11.81 -37.41
N THR A 630 -7.57 12.03 -36.33
CA THR A 630 -7.54 13.30 -35.58
C THR A 630 -6.34 14.18 -35.98
N PRO A 631 -6.41 14.95 -37.09
CA PRO A 631 -5.61 16.17 -37.18
C PRO A 631 -6.03 17.07 -36.00
N PRO A 632 -5.10 17.66 -35.23
CA PRO A 632 -5.44 18.42 -34.05
C PRO A 632 -6.35 19.59 -34.44
N GLN A 633 -7.52 19.71 -33.79
CA GLN A 633 -8.56 20.67 -34.19
C GLN A 633 -8.06 22.13 -34.21
N ASN A 634 -6.99 22.40 -33.45
CA ASN A 634 -6.13 23.55 -33.60
C ASN A 634 -4.79 23.09 -34.20
N PRO A 635 -4.34 23.55 -35.38
CA PRO A 635 -3.06 23.14 -35.96
C PRO A 635 -1.83 23.59 -35.16
N ASN A 636 -2.01 24.44 -34.13
CA ASN A 636 -0.96 24.76 -33.16
C ASN A 636 -0.80 23.69 -32.07
N ASP A 637 -1.73 22.73 -31.96
CA ASP A 637 -1.76 21.69 -30.92
C ASP A 637 -1.32 20.31 -31.42
N SER A 638 -0.33 20.25 -32.32
CA SER A 638 0.31 18.98 -32.73
C SER A 638 1.02 18.22 -31.59
N ALA A 639 1.03 18.80 -30.40
CA ALA A 639 1.58 18.25 -29.18
C ALA A 639 0.59 17.41 -28.35
N THR A 640 -0.68 17.33 -28.77
CA THR A 640 -1.65 16.34 -28.29
C THR A 640 -1.87 15.28 -29.37
N GLN A 641 -2.15 14.03 -28.98
CA GLN A 641 -2.46 12.94 -29.91
C GLN A 641 -3.22 11.79 -29.23
N ARG A 642 -4.07 11.07 -29.98
CA ARG A 642 -4.80 9.88 -29.51
C ARG A 642 -4.08 8.59 -29.89
N VAL A 643 -4.26 7.58 -29.04
CA VAL A 643 -3.67 6.24 -29.22
C VAL A 643 -4.78 5.20 -29.18
N ALA A 644 -4.74 4.27 -30.13
CA ALA A 644 -5.57 3.08 -30.13
C ALA A 644 -4.79 1.85 -29.64
N ALA A 645 -5.42 0.98 -28.87
CA ALA A 645 -4.88 -0.31 -28.44
C ALA A 645 -5.65 -1.46 -29.09
N TYR A 646 -4.92 -2.47 -29.57
CA TYR A 646 -5.48 -3.56 -30.37
C TYR A 646 -5.19 -4.96 -29.83
N LYS A 647 -4.18 -5.12 -28.96
CA LYS A 647 -3.70 -6.41 -28.48
C LYS A 647 -3.05 -6.28 -27.10
N GLU A 648 -3.34 -7.22 -26.21
CA GLU A 648 -2.80 -7.24 -24.85
C GLU A 648 -1.27 -7.42 -24.79
N THR A 649 -0.68 -6.81 -23.77
CA THR A 649 0.72 -6.98 -23.35
C THR A 649 0.83 -7.95 -22.18
N ASP A 650 1.87 -8.79 -22.17
CA ASP A 650 2.22 -9.66 -21.05
C ASP A 650 3.65 -9.39 -20.54
N THR A 651 4.10 -10.16 -19.54
CA THR A 651 5.44 -10.05 -18.95
C THR A 651 6.59 -10.45 -19.88
N LYS A 652 6.31 -10.92 -21.10
CA LYS A 652 7.29 -11.29 -22.14
C LYS A 652 7.29 -10.33 -23.31
N THR A 653 6.15 -9.71 -23.64
CA THR A 653 6.13 -8.60 -24.61
C THR A 653 6.75 -7.35 -24.01
N GLY A 654 6.44 -7.07 -22.74
CA GLY A 654 6.75 -5.80 -22.11
C GLY A 654 5.65 -4.77 -22.39
N LEU A 655 5.97 -3.50 -22.08
CA LEU A 655 5.06 -2.36 -22.23
C LEU A 655 5.27 -1.68 -23.59
N VAL A 656 4.16 -1.32 -24.24
CA VAL A 656 4.17 -0.50 -25.46
C VAL A 656 4.72 0.88 -25.14
N LYS A 657 5.57 1.46 -26.00
CA LYS A 657 6.08 2.82 -25.81
C LYS A 657 5.43 3.78 -26.78
N ILE A 658 4.76 4.79 -26.24
CA ILE A 658 4.22 5.92 -26.99
C ILE A 658 5.34 6.93 -27.18
N LEU A 659 5.75 7.14 -28.42
CA LEU A 659 6.90 7.97 -28.79
C LEU A 659 6.43 9.32 -29.31
N ALA A 660 7.05 10.41 -28.83
CA ALA A 660 6.86 11.76 -29.38
C ALA A 660 8.22 12.39 -29.69
N THR A 661 8.40 12.93 -30.89
CA THR A 661 9.67 13.47 -31.36
C THR A 661 9.53 14.90 -31.88
N ALA A 662 10.39 15.80 -31.39
CA ALA A 662 10.55 17.17 -31.86
C ALA A 662 12.04 17.54 -31.92
N GLN A 663 12.46 18.30 -32.93
CA GLN A 663 13.88 18.74 -33.12
C GLN A 663 14.94 17.60 -33.08
N ASN A 664 14.56 16.37 -33.48
CA ASN A 664 15.36 15.13 -33.37
C ASN A 664 15.59 14.62 -31.93
N VAL A 665 14.82 15.12 -30.96
CA VAL A 665 14.73 14.60 -29.60
C VAL A 665 13.45 13.79 -29.45
N THR A 666 13.59 12.52 -29.09
CA THR A 666 12.46 11.60 -28.85
C THR A 666 12.24 11.37 -27.35
N GLY A 667 11.00 11.50 -26.92
CA GLY A 667 10.50 11.08 -25.61
C GLY A 667 9.69 9.80 -25.71
N SER A 668 9.46 9.15 -24.57
CA SER A 668 8.62 7.94 -24.48
C SER A 668 7.85 7.89 -23.17
N ALA A 669 6.58 7.50 -23.24
CA ALA A 669 5.79 7.02 -22.10
C ALA A 669 5.40 5.56 -22.30
N ASP A 670 5.11 4.85 -21.21
CA ASP A 670 4.83 3.42 -21.23
C ASP A 670 3.32 3.14 -21.16
N MET A 671 2.83 2.19 -21.94
CA MET A 671 1.42 1.76 -21.95
C MET A 671 1.35 0.25 -21.76
N GLN A 672 0.70 -0.19 -20.68
CA GLN A 672 0.24 -1.58 -20.56
C GLN A 672 -1.10 -1.70 -21.27
N ILE A 673 -1.28 -2.73 -22.09
CA ILE A 673 -2.59 -3.11 -22.65
C ILE A 673 -3.06 -4.36 -21.92
N PHE A 674 -4.21 -4.29 -21.26
CA PHE A 674 -4.82 -5.42 -20.57
C PHE A 674 -6.34 -5.33 -20.75
N PHE A 675 -6.91 -6.27 -21.48
CA PHE A 675 -8.32 -6.26 -21.83
C PHE A 675 -9.10 -7.08 -20.79
N PRO A 676 -9.83 -6.45 -19.86
CA PRO A 676 -10.61 -7.17 -18.86
C PRO A 676 -11.75 -7.94 -19.53
N PHE A 677 -12.45 -8.76 -18.73
CA PHE A 677 -13.53 -9.63 -19.23
C PHE A 677 -14.51 -8.89 -20.16
N PRO A 678 -14.91 -9.49 -21.30
CA PRO A 678 -15.73 -8.84 -22.31
C PRO A 678 -17.06 -8.36 -21.72
N GLN A 679 -17.25 -7.05 -21.73
CA GLN A 679 -18.52 -6.40 -21.41
C GLN A 679 -19.25 -6.07 -22.71
N ILE A 680 -20.58 -6.01 -22.66
CA ILE A 680 -21.37 -5.40 -23.74
C ILE A 680 -21.16 -3.89 -23.62
N ASP A 681 -20.63 -3.28 -24.67
CA ASP A 681 -20.42 -1.83 -24.76
C ASP A 681 -21.75 -1.16 -25.10
N SER A 682 -22.31 -1.55 -26.25
CA SER A 682 -23.60 -1.10 -26.75
C SER A 682 -24.27 -2.21 -27.55
N PHE A 683 -25.56 -2.06 -27.80
CA PHE A 683 -26.32 -3.00 -28.63
C PHE A 683 -27.41 -2.25 -29.39
N GLU A 684 -27.65 -2.67 -30.63
CA GLU A 684 -28.72 -2.13 -31.45
C GLU A 684 -29.73 -3.23 -31.84
N PRO A 685 -31.04 -2.93 -31.77
CA PRO A 685 -31.64 -1.70 -31.27
C PRO A 685 -31.53 -1.60 -29.73
N GLY A 686 -31.07 -0.45 -29.23
CA GLY A 686 -30.97 -0.16 -27.81
C GLY A 686 -32.34 -0.21 -27.12
N SER A 687 -32.36 -0.66 -25.87
CA SER A 687 -33.60 -1.02 -25.16
C SER A 687 -34.46 0.17 -24.68
N CYS A 688 -35.75 -0.11 -24.44
CA CYS A 688 -36.67 0.70 -23.63
C CYS A 688 -37.12 2.06 -24.21
N GLY A 689 -37.44 2.12 -25.51
CA GLY A 689 -37.93 3.33 -26.19
C GLY A 689 -39.29 3.24 -26.91
N GLN A 690 -40.17 2.28 -26.58
CA GLN A 690 -41.47 1.97 -27.23
C GLN A 690 -41.49 1.74 -28.77
N ALA A 691 -40.41 2.01 -29.50
CA ALA A 691 -40.35 1.87 -30.94
C ALA A 691 -40.46 0.41 -31.40
N ALA A 692 -41.43 0.13 -32.28
CA ALA A 692 -41.59 -1.19 -32.88
C ALA A 692 -40.49 -1.46 -33.92
N VAL A 693 -39.53 -2.30 -33.54
CA VAL A 693 -38.46 -2.80 -34.42
C VAL A 693 -39.05 -3.69 -35.52
N CYS A 694 -38.59 -3.56 -36.76
CA CYS A 694 -39.01 -4.45 -37.84
C CYS A 694 -38.55 -5.89 -37.60
N ALA A 695 -39.39 -6.88 -37.88
CA ALA A 695 -39.10 -8.30 -37.59
C ALA A 695 -37.92 -8.90 -38.39
N ASN A 696 -37.35 -8.14 -39.32
CA ASN A 696 -36.18 -8.47 -40.13
C ASN A 696 -34.97 -7.57 -39.84
N SER A 697 -35.02 -6.70 -38.82
CA SER A 697 -33.88 -5.89 -38.42
C SER A 697 -32.74 -6.77 -37.89
N PRO A 698 -31.48 -6.50 -38.27
CA PRO A 698 -30.34 -7.13 -37.61
C PRO A 698 -30.28 -6.72 -36.14
N LEU A 699 -29.70 -7.60 -35.31
CA LEU A 699 -29.32 -7.29 -33.94
C LEU A 699 -27.79 -7.14 -33.91
N TYR A 700 -27.31 -6.00 -33.44
CA TYR A 700 -25.88 -5.75 -33.22
C TYR A 700 -25.59 -5.75 -31.72
N ILE A 701 -24.45 -6.31 -31.34
CA ILE A 701 -23.90 -6.23 -29.98
C ILE A 701 -22.41 -5.93 -30.16
N THR A 702 -21.97 -4.76 -29.69
CA THR A 702 -20.55 -4.45 -29.55
C THR A 702 -20.07 -4.96 -28.19
N PHE A 703 -18.79 -5.25 -28.11
CA PHE A 703 -18.13 -5.63 -26.87
C PHE A 703 -16.92 -4.71 -26.67
N THR A 704 -16.56 -4.45 -25.42
CA THR A 704 -15.40 -3.62 -25.06
C THR A 704 -14.05 -4.18 -25.56
N VAL A 705 -14.05 -5.44 -26.03
CA VAL A 705 -12.88 -6.20 -26.50
C VAL A 705 -13.29 -7.11 -27.68
N PRO A 706 -12.36 -7.51 -28.59
CA PRO A 706 -12.72 -8.33 -29.75
C PRO A 706 -13.07 -9.77 -29.38
N MET A 707 -14.31 -10.18 -29.67
CA MET A 707 -14.79 -11.52 -29.38
C MET A 707 -14.43 -12.52 -30.50
N LYS A 708 -13.94 -13.71 -30.12
CA LYS A 708 -13.71 -14.80 -31.08
C LYS A 708 -15.05 -15.35 -31.56
N PRO A 709 -15.27 -15.57 -32.87
CA PRO A 709 -16.56 -16.03 -33.41
C PRO A 709 -17.08 -17.29 -32.69
N ASP A 710 -16.21 -18.29 -32.51
CA ASP A 710 -16.55 -19.56 -31.86
C ASP A 710 -16.82 -19.46 -30.35
N SER A 711 -16.47 -18.34 -29.70
CA SER A 711 -16.81 -18.13 -28.27
C SER A 711 -18.22 -17.58 -28.05
N LEU A 712 -18.82 -16.94 -29.06
CA LEU A 712 -20.21 -16.46 -29.01
C LEU A 712 -21.20 -17.46 -29.62
N LYS A 713 -20.71 -18.36 -30.49
CA LYS A 713 -21.47 -19.45 -31.07
C LYS A 713 -22.13 -20.30 -29.97
N ASP A 714 -23.43 -20.53 -30.12
CA ASP A 714 -24.28 -21.26 -29.16
C ASP A 714 -24.29 -20.65 -27.73
N LYS A 715 -23.92 -19.36 -27.58
CA LYS A 715 -23.98 -18.57 -26.33
C LYS A 715 -24.89 -17.35 -26.40
N VAL A 716 -25.27 -16.89 -27.59
CA VAL A 716 -26.21 -15.77 -27.76
C VAL A 716 -27.62 -16.31 -28.03
N PHE A 717 -28.55 -15.99 -27.12
CA PHE A 717 -29.91 -16.52 -27.08
C PHE A 717 -30.94 -15.41 -27.31
N LEU A 718 -31.86 -15.60 -28.27
CA LEU A 718 -32.98 -14.68 -28.47
C LEU A 718 -34.23 -15.22 -27.78
N TYR A 719 -34.71 -14.50 -26.78
CA TYR A 719 -35.94 -14.83 -26.05
C TYR A 719 -37.11 -13.95 -26.50
N ARG A 720 -38.30 -14.54 -26.62
CA ARG A 720 -39.56 -13.82 -26.83
C ARG A 720 -40.33 -13.74 -25.52
N CYS A 721 -40.55 -12.53 -25.02
CA CYS A 721 -41.44 -12.26 -23.90
C CYS A 721 -42.86 -12.75 -24.22
N THR A 722 -43.49 -13.50 -23.32
CA THR A 722 -44.88 -13.99 -23.52
C THR A 722 -45.94 -12.95 -23.16
N GLN A 723 -45.56 -11.95 -22.36
CA GLN A 723 -46.35 -10.76 -22.04
C GLN A 723 -45.61 -9.49 -22.48
N ALA A 724 -46.34 -8.41 -22.72
CA ALA A 724 -45.73 -7.10 -22.94
C ALA A 724 -45.21 -6.54 -21.59
N PRO A 725 -43.98 -5.97 -21.54
CA PRO A 725 -43.46 -5.34 -20.33
C PRO A 725 -44.32 -4.13 -19.92
N LYS A 726 -44.37 -3.85 -18.61
CA LYS A 726 -45.19 -2.77 -18.03
C LYS A 726 -44.33 -1.58 -17.65
N GLY A 727 -44.12 -0.69 -18.61
CA GLY A 727 -43.15 0.41 -18.46
C GLY A 727 -41.74 -0.10 -18.75
N ASP A 728 -40.77 0.29 -17.92
CA ASP A 728 -39.35 0.01 -18.13
C ASP A 728 -38.92 -1.39 -17.63
N ASP A 729 -39.88 -2.21 -17.17
CA ASP A 729 -39.68 -3.60 -16.74
C ASP A 729 -38.97 -4.43 -17.84
N ILE A 730 -37.72 -4.82 -17.59
CA ILE A 730 -37.01 -5.80 -18.41
C ILE A 730 -37.80 -7.11 -18.40
N CYS A 731 -38.06 -7.70 -19.58
CA CYS A 731 -38.81 -8.96 -19.68
C CYS A 731 -38.19 -10.04 -18.77
N PRO A 732 -38.90 -10.54 -17.74
CA PRO A 732 -38.34 -11.54 -16.84
C PRO A 732 -38.14 -12.85 -17.60
N VAL A 733 -36.95 -13.44 -17.48
CA VAL A 733 -36.54 -14.64 -18.24
C VAL A 733 -37.43 -15.86 -17.92
N THR A 734 -38.10 -15.86 -16.77
CA THR A 734 -39.12 -16.85 -16.38
C THR A 734 -40.32 -16.90 -17.32
N ASP A 735 -40.65 -15.76 -17.94
CA ASP A 735 -41.86 -15.56 -18.73
C ASP A 735 -41.53 -15.45 -20.24
N ALA A 736 -40.33 -15.91 -20.62
CA ALA A 736 -39.79 -15.76 -21.96
C ALA A 736 -39.48 -17.12 -22.61
N THR A 737 -39.78 -17.25 -23.90
CA THR A 737 -39.56 -18.48 -24.67
C THR A 737 -38.36 -18.34 -25.59
N LEU A 738 -37.41 -19.29 -25.53
CA LEU A 738 -36.27 -19.32 -26.43
C LEU A 738 -36.77 -19.45 -27.87
N SER A 739 -36.56 -18.41 -28.67
CA SER A 739 -37.03 -18.32 -30.06
C SER A 739 -35.96 -18.73 -31.07
N GLY A 740 -34.69 -18.77 -30.66
CA GLY A 740 -33.61 -19.34 -31.44
C GLY A 740 -32.23 -19.09 -30.81
N ILE A 741 -31.24 -19.83 -31.29
CA ILE A 741 -29.82 -19.47 -31.16
C ILE A 741 -29.49 -18.55 -32.33
N LEU A 742 -28.85 -17.41 -32.06
CA LEU A 742 -28.51 -16.45 -33.11
C LEU A 742 -27.24 -16.88 -33.86
N ALA A 743 -27.37 -17.08 -35.17
CA ALA A 743 -26.23 -17.26 -36.07
C ALA A 743 -25.58 -15.90 -36.36
N MET A 744 -24.56 -15.53 -35.58
CA MET A 744 -23.81 -14.29 -35.79
C MET A 744 -23.01 -14.35 -37.11
N SER A 745 -23.24 -13.37 -37.98
CA SER A 745 -22.29 -13.01 -39.04
C SER A 745 -21.51 -11.80 -38.57
N LEU A 746 -20.22 -11.98 -38.29
CA LEU A 746 -19.31 -10.86 -38.10
C LEU A 746 -18.97 -10.28 -39.48
N PRO A 747 -18.85 -8.95 -39.64
CA PRO A 747 -18.24 -8.38 -40.84
C PRO A 747 -16.80 -8.91 -40.98
N ALA A 748 -16.34 -9.08 -42.21
CA ALA A 748 -14.93 -9.38 -42.44
C ALA A 748 -14.08 -8.22 -41.88
N GLN A 749 -13.01 -8.53 -41.16
CA GLN A 749 -12.08 -7.49 -40.70
C GLN A 749 -11.40 -6.85 -41.93
N PRO A 750 -11.22 -5.51 -41.94
CA PRO A 750 -10.43 -4.82 -42.95
C PRO A 750 -8.94 -5.14 -42.84
#